data_AF-A0A267FCG7-F1
#
_entry.id   AF-A0A267FCG7-F1
#
_cell.length_a   1.000
_cell.length_b   1.000
_cell.length_c   1.000
_cell.angle_alpha   90.00
_cell.angle_beta   90.00
_cell.angle_gamma   90.00
#
_symmetry.space_group_name_H-M   'P 1'
#
loop_
_entity.id
_entity.type
_entity.pdbx_description
1 polymer ?
#
loop_
_entity_poly.entity_id
_entity_poly.type
_entity_poly.pdbx_seq_one_letter_code
_entity_poly.pdbx_strand_id
1 'polypeptide(L)'
;MGNENTKLNYRKAVIQLTTRTQPVEASDNDFWDQFWSEFETTVQDIFILIPAAEIRALREESPSNLATLCYKAVEKLVSIAETSYHTQKEQQTALNCIRLLTRILPYIFEEPDWITFFWSPQHQSGERDEANSPPLAQTLVAALCDLLFCPDFTVQSAKKQGPENPEDLNTIDSCEYIWQAGVGFASTPVRNAIYDSHRTEILKLLLTCFSETMYLPSSEAHTQPNRWIAYFTSTENRHALPLFTSLLNTVCAYDPIGYGVPYNHLMFNDSLEPLVEVALQVLCVTLDSDGSSVTPSPETAAAAASAAAAAAAAATVPSPTSPTPAAAAAAASLLGSTGADLGDLEAGPDNLFVNYMSRVHREEDFAFILRGIARLLNNPLVQTYLPGSCKRIHFYQELLILFWKMCDINKKFMFYVLKSSDILDLLVPVLYYLNDARADQSRVGLMHIGVFILLLLSGERNFGVRLNKPYQIRVPMDIPVFTGTHADLLIIVFHKIITTGHQRLQPLFDCLLTIVVNVSPYLKSLSMVSANKLLHLLEAFSTPWFLFSTPGNHHLVFFLLEVFNNIIQYQFDGNSSLVYCIIRKRAVFHQLASLASDHASIAGALAKKATAGASVRKQQQQQQQQQQQQQQQQQQQQQQQQQNSQQHPASVQSNANDSQEGSTPAAPAEPGTLKTSLEATPALTNMTERSPADAGADADANSGAAAVDGSTPTASSDGAIATTSATVPKTKPVQQAPPPPATPTPSVTSTASSSTVGWVATPDWVSSWKSKLPLQTIMRLLQVLVPQVEKICIDKGLTDDSEILKFLQHGTLVGLLPVPHPILIRKYQANAGTTIWFRTYMWGVIYLRNVDPPIWYDTDVRLFEIQRV
;
A
#
# COMPACT_ATOMS: atom_id res chain seq x y z
N MET A 1 27.42 20.03 -33.75
CA MET A 1 28.88 19.89 -33.57
C MET A 1 29.38 20.36 -32.20
N GLY A 2 28.73 21.30 -31.49
CA GLY A 2 29.17 21.70 -30.14
C GLY A 2 29.01 20.60 -29.07
N ASN A 3 27.78 20.10 -28.88
CA ASN A 3 27.41 19.27 -27.73
C ASN A 3 28.19 17.94 -27.60
N GLU A 4 28.64 17.35 -28.70
CA GLU A 4 29.43 16.09 -28.67
C GLU A 4 30.80 16.31 -27.99
N ASN A 5 31.43 17.46 -28.25
CA ASN A 5 32.75 17.77 -27.69
C ASN A 5 32.66 18.08 -26.19
N THR A 6 31.57 18.73 -25.74
CA THR A 6 31.35 19.01 -24.31
C THR A 6 31.02 17.75 -23.52
N LYS A 7 30.18 16.84 -24.05
CA LYS A 7 29.93 15.53 -23.42
C LYS A 7 31.23 14.71 -23.31
N LEU A 8 32.11 14.81 -24.31
CA LEU A 8 33.43 14.18 -24.27
C LEU A 8 34.36 14.81 -23.20
N ASN A 9 34.34 16.13 -23.01
CA ASN A 9 35.09 16.80 -21.94
C ASN A 9 34.61 16.38 -20.56
N TYR A 10 33.29 16.42 -20.32
CA TYR A 10 32.67 15.92 -19.09
C TYR A 10 33.10 14.47 -18.78
N ARG A 11 33.03 13.59 -19.78
CA ARG A 11 33.47 12.20 -19.65
C ARG A 11 34.95 12.07 -19.29
N LYS A 12 35.82 12.90 -19.87
CA LYS A 12 37.25 12.95 -19.51
C LYS A 12 37.46 13.46 -18.08
N ALA A 13 36.67 14.43 -17.62
CA ALA A 13 36.74 14.94 -16.25
C ALA A 13 36.36 13.84 -15.24
N VAL A 14 35.28 13.09 -15.48
CA VAL A 14 34.87 11.92 -14.68
C VAL A 14 36.01 10.89 -14.59
N ILE A 15 36.61 10.51 -15.73
CA ILE A 15 37.73 9.55 -15.77
C ILE A 15 38.97 10.09 -15.03
N GLN A 16 39.22 11.41 -15.04
CA GLN A 16 40.33 12.02 -14.30
C GLN A 16 40.15 11.99 -12.79
N LEU A 17 38.91 11.92 -12.26
CA LEU A 17 38.67 11.79 -10.82
C LEU A 17 39.15 10.46 -10.24
N THR A 18 39.19 9.38 -11.04
CA THR A 18 39.65 8.05 -10.61
C THR A 18 41.07 7.71 -11.07
N THR A 19 41.52 8.25 -12.20
CA THR A 19 42.83 7.88 -12.81
C THR A 19 44.01 8.75 -12.37
N ARG A 20 43.80 9.89 -11.70
CA ARG A 20 44.91 10.71 -11.17
C ARG A 20 45.45 10.10 -9.87
N THR A 21 46.76 9.90 -9.79
CA THR A 21 47.46 9.37 -8.61
C THR A 21 47.55 10.33 -7.42
N GLN A 22 47.16 11.59 -7.61
CA GLN A 22 47.04 12.60 -6.56
C GLN A 22 45.63 13.20 -6.62
N PRO A 23 45.01 13.56 -5.47
CA PRO A 23 43.75 14.26 -5.44
C PRO A 23 43.80 15.56 -6.25
N VAL A 24 42.69 15.93 -6.89
CA VAL A 24 42.58 17.23 -7.56
C VAL A 24 42.42 18.32 -6.51
N GLU A 25 43.20 19.39 -6.62
CA GLU A 25 43.14 20.50 -5.68
C GLU A 25 41.74 21.15 -5.69
N ALA A 26 41.19 21.43 -4.50
CA ALA A 26 39.88 22.08 -4.37
C ALA A 26 39.86 23.53 -4.92
N SER A 27 41.05 24.12 -5.17
CA SER A 27 41.26 25.41 -5.82
C SER A 27 41.25 25.37 -7.35
N ASP A 28 41.30 24.19 -7.98
CA ASP A 28 41.31 24.02 -9.45
C ASP A 28 39.91 24.24 -10.04
N ASN A 29 39.42 25.48 -9.99
CA ASN A 29 38.08 25.84 -10.45
C ASN A 29 37.86 25.53 -11.94
N ASP A 30 38.91 25.62 -12.78
CA ASP A 30 38.85 25.29 -14.20
C ASP A 30 38.60 23.79 -14.44
N PHE A 31 39.10 22.92 -13.55
CA PHE A 31 38.73 21.51 -13.54
C PHE A 31 37.30 21.29 -13.04
N TRP A 32 36.96 21.84 -11.86
CA TRP A 32 35.67 21.59 -11.23
C TRP A 32 34.49 22.16 -12.03
N ASP A 33 34.63 23.32 -12.67
CA ASP A 33 33.56 23.95 -13.44
C ASP A 33 33.11 23.13 -14.67
N GLN A 34 33.90 22.16 -15.14
CA GLN A 34 33.49 21.24 -16.21
C GLN A 34 32.27 20.37 -15.83
N PHE A 35 32.01 20.17 -14.53
CA PHE A 35 30.88 19.35 -14.05
C PHE A 35 29.52 20.07 -14.06
N TRP A 36 29.49 21.40 -14.22
CA TRP A 36 28.23 22.16 -14.17
C TRP A 36 28.13 23.36 -15.13
N SER A 37 29.24 23.93 -15.60
CA SER A 37 29.24 25.23 -16.31
C SER A 37 29.10 25.18 -17.83
N GLU A 38 29.30 24.03 -18.48
CA GLU A 38 29.60 23.99 -19.93
C GLU A 38 28.43 23.61 -20.87
N PHE A 39 27.33 22.99 -20.41
CA PHE A 39 26.24 22.56 -21.30
C PHE A 39 24.89 22.26 -20.62
N GLU A 40 23.83 22.27 -21.42
CA GLU A 40 22.54 21.64 -21.13
C GLU A 40 22.71 20.11 -21.15
N THR A 41 22.89 19.51 -19.97
CA THR A 41 22.70 18.06 -19.80
C THR A 41 21.20 17.75 -19.80
N THR A 42 20.83 16.51 -20.12
CA THR A 42 19.63 15.90 -19.52
C THR A 42 20.03 15.06 -18.32
N VAL A 43 19.09 14.74 -17.42
CA VAL A 43 19.39 13.78 -16.32
C VAL A 43 19.83 12.42 -16.86
N GLN A 44 19.29 11.99 -18.01
CA GLN A 44 19.71 10.77 -18.69
C GLN A 44 21.16 10.83 -19.20
N ASP A 45 21.62 12.00 -19.68
CA ASP A 45 23.04 12.18 -20.04
C ASP A 45 23.96 12.00 -18.84
N ILE A 46 23.61 12.52 -17.67
CA ILE A 46 24.40 12.34 -16.43
C ILE A 46 24.50 10.85 -16.05
N PHE A 47 23.38 10.11 -16.12
CA PHE A 47 23.34 8.68 -15.80
C PHE A 47 24.16 7.82 -16.79
N ILE A 48 24.25 8.22 -18.06
CA ILE A 48 25.08 7.58 -19.09
C ILE A 48 26.57 7.96 -18.94
N LEU A 49 26.87 9.22 -18.63
CA LEU A 49 28.24 9.74 -18.54
C LEU A 49 28.95 9.35 -17.24
N ILE A 50 28.22 8.94 -16.21
CA ILE A 50 28.75 8.48 -14.91
C ILE A 50 28.25 7.05 -14.59
N PRO A 51 28.94 6.00 -15.10
CA PRO A 51 28.61 4.61 -14.84
C PRO A 51 28.73 4.21 -13.36
N ALA A 52 27.91 3.27 -12.91
CA ALA A 52 27.87 2.82 -11.51
C ALA A 52 29.23 2.35 -10.98
N ALA A 53 29.96 1.57 -11.78
CA ALA A 53 31.29 1.05 -11.43
C ALA A 53 32.32 2.17 -11.17
N GLU A 54 32.21 3.30 -11.87
CA GLU A 54 33.13 4.43 -11.68
C GLU A 54 32.81 5.25 -10.44
N ILE A 55 31.54 5.30 -10.02
CA ILE A 55 31.16 5.94 -8.75
C ILE A 55 31.71 5.12 -7.57
N ARG A 56 31.65 3.78 -7.65
CA ARG A 56 32.27 2.89 -6.65
C ARG A 56 33.79 2.98 -6.65
N ALA A 57 34.44 2.95 -7.83
CA ALA A 57 35.88 3.17 -7.93
C ALA A 57 36.29 4.55 -7.38
N LEU A 58 35.51 5.61 -7.64
CA LEU A 58 35.75 6.94 -7.08
C LEU A 58 35.58 6.98 -5.56
N ARG A 59 34.61 6.25 -5.01
CA ARG A 59 34.40 6.09 -3.55
C ARG A 59 35.53 5.33 -2.86
N GLU A 60 36.04 4.27 -3.50
CA GLU A 60 36.98 3.31 -2.92
C GLU A 60 38.45 3.67 -3.18
N GLU A 61 38.79 4.06 -4.41
CA GLU A 61 40.17 4.34 -4.85
C GLU A 61 40.54 5.82 -4.75
N SER A 62 39.55 6.73 -4.73
CA SER A 62 39.78 8.19 -4.71
C SER A 62 38.79 8.99 -3.83
N PRO A 63 38.56 8.58 -2.56
CA PRO A 63 37.55 9.17 -1.68
C PRO A 63 37.69 10.69 -1.49
N SER A 64 38.91 11.22 -1.48
CA SER A 64 39.14 12.67 -1.39
C SER A 64 38.57 13.44 -2.60
N ASN A 65 38.65 12.87 -3.80
CA ASN A 65 38.07 13.48 -5.00
C ASN A 65 36.53 13.44 -4.96
N LEU A 66 35.94 12.36 -4.45
CA LEU A 66 34.50 12.26 -4.24
C LEU A 66 34.00 13.30 -3.23
N ALA A 67 34.68 13.43 -2.10
CA ALA A 67 34.36 14.41 -1.07
C ALA A 67 34.42 15.85 -1.62
N THR A 68 35.48 16.20 -2.35
CA THR A 68 35.61 17.54 -2.98
C THR A 68 34.54 17.77 -4.05
N LEU A 69 34.19 16.76 -4.86
CA LEU A 69 33.11 16.86 -5.85
C LEU A 69 31.76 17.16 -5.17
N CYS A 70 31.44 16.44 -4.09
CA CYS A 70 30.24 16.69 -3.27
C CYS A 70 30.27 18.10 -2.66
N TYR A 71 31.37 18.50 -2.02
CA TYR A 71 31.51 19.84 -1.44
C TYR A 71 31.32 20.94 -2.48
N LYS A 72 31.97 20.84 -3.65
CA LYS A 72 31.87 21.84 -4.72
C LYS A 72 30.47 21.91 -5.33
N ALA A 73 29.82 20.76 -5.54
CA ALA A 73 28.44 20.73 -6.04
C ALA A 73 27.45 21.41 -5.07
N VAL A 74 27.59 21.19 -3.76
CA VAL A 74 26.77 21.86 -2.75
C VAL A 74 27.14 23.35 -2.62
N GLU A 75 28.42 23.71 -2.60
CA GLU A 75 28.91 25.10 -2.57
C GLU A 75 28.31 25.93 -3.73
N LYS A 76 28.27 25.36 -4.94
CA LYS A 76 27.63 25.99 -6.10
C LYS A 76 26.11 26.13 -5.91
N LEU A 77 25.42 25.12 -5.36
CA LEU A 77 23.98 25.22 -5.09
C LEU A 77 23.65 26.29 -4.04
N VAL A 78 24.46 26.41 -2.99
CA VAL A 78 24.33 27.45 -1.95
C VAL A 78 24.57 28.83 -2.54
N SER A 79 25.69 29.02 -3.25
CA SER A 79 26.01 30.30 -3.89
C SER A 79 24.94 30.76 -4.89
N ILE A 80 24.31 29.82 -5.60
CA ILE A 80 23.15 30.13 -6.44
C ILE A 80 21.94 30.46 -5.56
N ALA A 81 21.59 29.65 -4.56
CA ALA A 81 20.46 29.88 -3.65
C ALA A 81 20.53 31.19 -2.83
N GLU A 82 21.70 31.82 -2.72
CA GLU A 82 21.88 33.16 -2.12
C GLU A 82 21.71 34.31 -3.14
N THR A 83 21.79 34.04 -4.45
CA THR A 83 21.85 35.07 -5.51
C THR A 83 20.48 35.33 -6.13
N SER A 84 19.83 36.44 -5.77
CA SER A 84 18.46 36.84 -6.19
C SER A 84 18.19 36.99 -7.70
N TYR A 85 19.18 36.82 -8.57
CA TYR A 85 19.04 36.92 -10.02
C TYR A 85 19.67 35.70 -10.69
N HIS A 86 18.88 34.85 -11.32
CA HIS A 86 19.39 33.69 -12.05
C HIS A 86 19.37 33.92 -13.55
N THR A 87 20.56 34.07 -14.14
CA THR A 87 20.75 33.86 -15.57
C THR A 87 20.40 32.42 -15.95
N GLN A 88 20.03 32.18 -17.21
CA GLN A 88 19.80 30.82 -17.71
C GLN A 88 21.01 29.90 -17.48
N LYS A 89 22.25 30.45 -17.45
CA LYS A 89 23.46 29.71 -17.13
C LYS A 89 23.49 29.24 -15.67
N GLU A 90 23.10 30.08 -14.71
CA GLU A 90 23.04 29.71 -13.29
C GLU A 90 21.92 28.70 -13.03
N GLN A 91 20.76 28.87 -13.66
CA GLN A 91 19.68 27.86 -13.62
C GLN A 91 20.18 26.49 -14.11
N GLN A 92 20.88 26.45 -15.25
CA GLN A 92 21.45 25.22 -15.79
C GLN A 92 22.59 24.66 -14.90
N THR A 93 23.38 25.54 -14.28
CA THR A 93 24.43 25.15 -13.31
C THR A 93 23.81 24.45 -12.10
N ALA A 94 22.74 25.01 -11.52
CA ALA A 94 22.02 24.40 -10.41
C ALA A 94 21.45 23.03 -10.79
N LEU A 95 20.77 22.93 -11.95
CA LEU A 95 20.23 21.66 -12.45
C LEU A 95 21.33 20.62 -12.69
N ASN A 96 22.48 21.01 -13.23
CA ASN A 96 23.63 20.11 -13.41
C ASN A 96 24.15 19.57 -12.06
N CYS A 97 24.30 20.42 -11.05
CA CYS A 97 24.64 20.00 -9.69
C CYS A 97 23.58 19.07 -9.08
N ILE A 98 22.29 19.39 -9.24
CA ILE A 98 21.17 18.57 -8.74
C ILE A 98 21.21 17.15 -9.34
N ARG A 99 21.38 17.05 -10.66
CA ARG A 99 21.43 15.77 -11.38
C ARG A 99 22.67 14.95 -11.00
N LEU A 100 23.82 15.61 -10.85
CA LEU A 100 25.06 14.98 -10.39
C LEU A 100 24.88 14.38 -8.99
N LEU A 101 24.38 15.16 -8.03
CA LEU A 101 24.12 14.68 -6.66
C LEU A 101 23.09 13.54 -6.64
N THR A 102 22.01 13.65 -7.43
CA THR A 102 21.00 12.58 -7.59
C THR A 102 21.62 11.28 -8.11
N ARG A 103 22.66 11.37 -8.95
CA ARG A 103 23.35 10.20 -9.51
C ARG A 103 24.32 9.54 -8.52
N ILE A 104 25.03 10.31 -7.69
CA ILE A 104 26.11 9.79 -6.84
C ILE A 104 25.66 9.40 -5.42
N LEU A 105 24.70 10.12 -4.82
CA LEU A 105 24.24 9.87 -3.44
C LEU A 105 23.79 8.42 -3.16
N PRO A 106 23.06 7.73 -4.07
CA PRO A 106 22.69 6.32 -3.87
C PRO A 106 23.88 5.39 -3.61
N TYR A 107 25.02 5.61 -4.30
CA TYR A 107 26.25 4.83 -4.12
C TYR A 107 27.06 5.27 -2.90
N ILE A 108 26.91 6.52 -2.46
CA ILE A 108 27.51 7.03 -1.22
C ILE A 108 26.87 6.32 -0.02
N PHE A 109 25.54 6.14 -0.01
CA PHE A 109 24.81 5.49 1.08
C PHE A 109 25.05 3.98 1.23
N GLU A 110 25.66 3.31 0.24
CA GLU A 110 26.09 1.91 0.40
C GLU A 110 27.13 1.73 1.53
N GLU A 111 27.90 2.77 1.85
CA GLU A 111 28.94 2.74 2.87
C GLU A 111 28.60 3.60 4.11
N PRO A 112 28.45 3.03 5.32
CA PRO A 112 28.01 3.76 6.51
C PRO A 112 28.90 4.95 6.90
N ASP A 113 30.22 4.87 6.69
CA ASP A 113 31.16 5.95 7.01
C ASP A 113 30.86 7.23 6.21
N TRP A 114 30.36 7.07 4.97
CA TRP A 114 29.96 8.17 4.10
C TRP A 114 28.66 8.86 4.52
N ILE A 115 27.78 8.18 5.26
CA ILE A 115 26.62 8.83 5.91
C ILE A 115 27.14 9.82 6.97
N THR A 116 28.15 9.42 7.75
CA THR A 116 28.75 10.27 8.79
C THR A 116 29.44 11.50 8.19
N PHE A 117 30.06 11.39 7.00
CA PHE A 117 30.68 12.51 6.28
C PHE A 117 29.70 13.68 6.04
N PHE A 118 28.50 13.41 5.53
CA PHE A 118 27.50 14.45 5.24
C PHE A 118 26.98 15.16 6.50
N TRP A 119 27.02 14.48 7.64
CA TRP A 119 26.48 14.93 8.92
C TRP A 119 27.53 15.38 9.94
N SER A 120 28.81 15.42 9.54
CA SER A 120 29.91 15.97 10.32
C SER A 120 30.08 17.48 10.07
N PRO A 121 30.55 18.26 11.07
CA PRO A 121 30.93 19.66 10.86
C PRO A 121 32.01 19.79 9.77
N GLN A 122 31.98 20.87 8.99
CA GLN A 122 32.92 21.06 7.89
C GLN A 122 34.30 21.51 8.40
N HIS A 123 35.31 20.65 8.23
CA HIS A 123 36.73 21.03 8.31
C HIS A 123 37.16 21.78 7.04
N GLN A 124 36.89 23.08 6.95
CA GLN A 124 37.55 23.93 5.96
C GLN A 124 38.96 24.29 6.45
N SER A 125 39.96 24.05 5.61
CA SER A 125 41.35 24.41 5.90
C SER A 125 41.59 25.91 5.68
N GLY A 126 41.29 26.73 6.69
CA GLY A 126 41.73 28.13 6.75
C GLY A 126 40.73 29.14 7.30
N GLU A 127 40.95 29.57 8.55
CA GLU A 127 40.50 30.85 9.14
C GLU A 127 39.04 31.31 8.92
N ARG A 128 38.09 30.69 9.65
CA ARG A 128 37.09 31.36 10.52
C ARG A 128 36.14 30.34 11.17
N ASP A 129 35.97 30.45 12.49
CA ASP A 129 34.91 29.83 13.32
C ASP A 129 34.53 28.37 13.01
N GLU A 130 35.53 27.49 12.99
CA GLU A 130 35.42 26.03 12.75
C GLU A 130 34.42 25.28 13.66
N ALA A 131 33.99 25.89 14.78
CA ALA A 131 33.11 25.27 15.76
C ALA A 131 31.60 25.39 15.44
N ASN A 132 31.21 26.21 14.45
CA ASN A 132 29.81 26.58 14.18
C ASN A 132 29.36 26.36 12.71
N SER A 133 30.16 25.70 11.87
CA SER A 133 29.76 25.42 10.48
C SER A 133 28.66 24.33 10.43
N PRO A 134 27.53 24.55 9.72
CA PRO A 134 26.51 23.53 9.58
C PRO A 134 27.03 22.34 8.76
N PRO A 135 26.64 21.09 9.08
CA PRO A 135 27.00 19.92 8.28
C PRO A 135 26.51 20.03 6.83
N LEU A 136 27.27 19.42 5.91
CA LEU A 136 27.01 19.46 4.47
C LEU A 136 25.56 19.07 4.10
N ALA A 137 24.98 18.12 4.83
CA ALA A 137 23.59 17.70 4.68
C ALA A 137 22.58 18.82 4.95
N GLN A 138 22.76 19.59 6.02
CA GLN A 138 21.88 20.71 6.36
C GLN A 138 21.99 21.79 5.29
N THR A 139 23.21 22.17 4.91
CA THR A 139 23.47 23.20 3.90
C THR A 139 22.90 22.82 2.53
N LEU A 140 23.00 21.55 2.12
CA LEU A 140 22.36 21.04 0.90
C LEU A 140 20.83 21.12 0.99
N VAL A 141 20.21 20.62 2.07
CA VAL A 141 18.75 20.63 2.20
C VAL A 141 18.20 22.06 2.27
N ALA A 142 18.89 22.97 2.97
CA ALA A 142 18.54 24.39 3.02
C ALA A 142 18.52 25.00 1.62
N ALA A 143 19.63 24.91 0.88
CA ALA A 143 19.73 25.45 -0.48
C ALA A 143 18.68 24.86 -1.44
N LEU A 144 18.36 23.55 -1.33
CA LEU A 144 17.28 22.95 -2.13
C LEU A 144 15.89 23.48 -1.73
N CYS A 145 15.65 23.77 -0.45
CA CYS A 145 14.39 24.38 -0.02
C CYS A 145 14.27 25.85 -0.46
N ASP A 146 15.37 26.61 -0.44
CA ASP A 146 15.41 27.97 -0.97
C ASP A 146 15.16 27.98 -2.49
N LEU A 147 15.82 27.09 -3.25
CA LEU A 147 15.63 26.92 -4.68
C LEU A 147 14.20 26.50 -5.05
N LEU A 148 13.44 25.85 -4.17
CA LEU A 148 12.03 25.46 -4.37
C LEU A 148 11.02 26.62 -4.28
N PHE A 149 11.42 27.78 -3.75
CA PHE A 149 10.64 29.03 -3.74
C PHE A 149 11.40 30.19 -4.38
N CYS A 150 12.43 29.91 -5.18
CA CYS A 150 13.22 30.94 -5.82
C CYS A 150 12.47 31.57 -7.02
N PRO A 151 12.25 32.90 -7.00
CA PRO A 151 11.60 33.62 -8.09
C PRO A 151 12.30 33.42 -9.44
N ASP A 152 11.48 33.30 -10.47
CA ASP A 152 11.85 33.11 -11.87
C ASP A 152 12.67 31.85 -12.20
N PHE A 153 12.92 30.97 -11.20
CA PHE A 153 13.46 29.63 -11.36
C PHE A 153 12.45 28.52 -11.02
N THR A 154 11.73 28.62 -9.90
CA THR A 154 10.68 27.66 -9.51
C THR A 154 9.36 28.30 -9.13
N VAL A 155 9.29 29.61 -8.93
CA VAL A 155 8.04 30.35 -8.67
C VAL A 155 8.01 31.65 -9.47
N GLN A 156 6.83 32.19 -9.74
CA GLN A 156 6.70 33.43 -10.52
C GLN A 156 6.97 34.65 -9.64
N SER A 157 7.93 35.51 -9.99
CA SER A 157 8.17 36.77 -9.25
C SER A 157 6.92 37.65 -9.12
N ALA A 158 6.66 38.16 -7.91
CA ALA A 158 5.43 38.89 -7.58
C ALA A 158 5.37 40.32 -8.14
N LYS A 159 6.51 40.93 -8.50
CA LYS A 159 6.59 42.35 -8.90
C LYS A 159 6.62 42.55 -10.42
N LYS A 160 5.62 43.27 -10.95
CA LYS A 160 5.72 43.90 -12.28
C LYS A 160 6.28 45.31 -12.19
N GLN A 161 7.37 45.56 -12.92
CA GLN A 161 7.80 46.88 -13.43
C GLN A 161 8.00 47.99 -12.38
N GLY A 162 9.15 47.96 -11.70
CA GLY A 162 9.75 49.10 -11.01
C GLY A 162 11.28 49.00 -11.08
N PRO A 163 12.04 50.10 -10.99
CA PRO A 163 13.50 50.06 -11.08
C PRO A 163 14.11 49.39 -9.84
N GLU A 164 14.77 48.26 -10.10
CA GLU A 164 15.86 47.61 -9.36
C GLU A 164 15.93 47.82 -7.83
N ASN A 165 15.41 46.83 -7.11
CA ASN A 165 16.10 46.23 -5.97
C ASN A 165 15.83 44.71 -6.02
N PRO A 166 16.85 43.83 -5.86
CA PRO A 166 16.63 42.40 -5.74
C PRO A 166 15.77 42.08 -4.52
N GLU A 167 14.91 41.06 -4.64
CA GLU A 167 14.31 40.43 -3.45
C GLU A 167 15.38 39.55 -2.82
N ASP A 168 15.91 39.93 -1.64
CA ASP A 168 16.83 39.09 -0.89
C ASP A 168 16.15 37.77 -0.56
N LEU A 169 16.68 36.67 -1.09
CA LEU A 169 16.13 35.32 -0.96
C LEU A 169 15.93 34.94 0.52
N ASN A 170 16.79 35.43 1.42
CA ASN A 170 16.69 35.20 2.86
C ASN A 170 15.48 35.90 3.52
N THR A 171 14.91 36.90 2.86
CA THR A 171 13.75 37.67 3.35
C THR A 171 12.41 37.29 2.71
N ILE A 172 12.41 36.38 1.72
CA ILE A 172 11.18 35.92 1.06
C ILE A 172 10.24 35.21 2.04
N ASP A 173 8.99 35.66 2.07
CA ASP A 173 7.87 34.90 2.64
C ASP A 173 7.36 33.88 1.61
N SER A 174 7.90 32.67 1.69
CA SER A 174 7.52 31.54 0.83
C SER A 174 6.04 31.15 0.92
N CYS A 175 5.28 31.64 1.90
CA CYS A 175 3.82 31.46 1.96
C CYS A 175 3.08 32.23 0.85
N GLU A 176 3.68 33.30 0.29
CA GLU A 176 3.13 34.00 -0.88
C GLU A 176 3.29 33.18 -2.17
N TYR A 177 4.24 32.23 -2.18
CA TYR A 177 4.69 31.46 -3.34
C TYR A 177 4.24 29.98 -3.34
N ILE A 178 3.23 29.62 -2.54
CA ILE A 178 2.64 28.27 -2.49
C ILE A 178 2.18 27.83 -3.88
N TRP A 179 2.62 26.65 -4.35
CA TRP A 179 2.55 26.27 -5.77
C TRP A 179 1.12 26.04 -6.31
N GLN A 180 0.16 25.73 -5.44
CA GLN A 180 -1.18 25.30 -5.84
C GLN A 180 -2.22 25.64 -4.74
N ALA A 181 -3.40 26.10 -5.17
CA ALA A 181 -4.54 26.37 -4.28
C ALA A 181 -5.09 25.07 -3.66
N GLY A 182 -5.58 25.18 -2.42
CA GLY A 182 -6.13 24.07 -1.64
C GLY A 182 -6.17 24.40 -0.14
N VAL A 183 -5.70 23.46 0.68
CA VAL A 183 -5.56 23.63 2.13
C VAL A 183 -4.70 24.86 2.43
N GLY A 184 -5.16 25.72 3.33
CA GLY A 184 -4.39 26.89 3.80
C GLY A 184 -4.07 27.98 2.76
N PHE A 185 -4.41 27.81 1.48
CA PHE A 185 -4.04 28.76 0.42
C PHE A 185 -5.09 28.83 -0.70
N ALA A 186 -5.71 30.00 -0.88
CA ALA A 186 -6.83 30.17 -1.80
C ALA A 186 -6.43 30.63 -3.22
N SER A 187 -5.24 31.22 -3.40
CA SER A 187 -4.80 31.74 -4.69
C SER A 187 -4.31 30.60 -5.59
N THR A 188 -4.64 30.63 -6.88
CA THR A 188 -4.10 29.68 -7.87
C THR A 188 -3.00 30.38 -8.67
N PRO A 189 -1.72 29.99 -8.52
CA PRO A 189 -0.64 30.54 -9.34
C PRO A 189 -0.81 30.21 -10.83
N VAL A 190 -0.16 31.00 -11.68
CA VAL A 190 -0.07 30.67 -13.12
C VAL A 190 0.80 29.44 -13.30
N ARG A 191 0.30 28.43 -14.04
CA ARG A 191 1.06 27.22 -14.35
C ARG A 191 2.23 27.51 -15.28
N ASN A 192 3.38 26.91 -15.00
CA ASN A 192 4.57 27.00 -15.83
C ASN A 192 5.31 25.65 -15.82
N ALA A 193 5.31 24.96 -16.96
CA ALA A 193 5.90 23.64 -17.11
C ALA A 193 7.41 23.59 -16.83
N ILE A 194 8.13 24.71 -17.01
CA ILE A 194 9.56 24.80 -16.70
C ILE A 194 9.77 24.77 -15.18
N TYR A 195 8.98 25.57 -14.45
CA TYR A 195 9.02 25.58 -12.99
C TYR A 195 8.59 24.21 -12.41
N ASP A 196 7.58 23.57 -13.01
CA ASP A 196 7.17 22.22 -12.61
C ASP A 196 8.29 21.18 -12.83
N SER A 197 9.03 21.29 -13.94
CA SER A 197 10.22 20.47 -14.20
C SER A 197 11.33 20.72 -13.18
N HIS A 198 11.67 21.98 -12.89
CA HIS A 198 12.72 22.33 -11.93
C HIS A 198 12.38 21.84 -10.51
N ARG A 199 11.14 22.06 -10.05
CA ARG A 199 10.62 21.50 -8.78
C ARG A 199 10.73 19.98 -8.76
N THR A 200 10.41 19.31 -9.86
CA THR A 200 10.49 17.83 -9.96
C THR A 200 11.93 17.35 -9.76
N GLU A 201 12.91 17.99 -10.38
CA GLU A 201 14.33 17.61 -10.24
C GLU A 201 14.86 17.87 -8.82
N ILE A 202 14.51 19.01 -8.20
CA ILE A 202 14.89 19.32 -6.81
C ILE A 202 14.25 18.33 -5.83
N LEU A 203 12.96 18.01 -6.00
CA LEU A 203 12.27 17.02 -5.16
C LEU A 203 12.81 15.59 -5.36
N LYS A 204 13.26 15.23 -6.58
CA LYS A 204 13.95 13.95 -6.82
C LYS A 204 15.28 13.88 -6.07
N LEU A 205 16.05 14.97 -5.99
CA LEU A 205 17.25 15.01 -5.16
C LEU A 205 16.92 14.94 -3.65
N LEU A 206 15.92 15.68 -3.16
CA LEU A 206 15.49 15.58 -1.75
C LEU A 206 15.04 14.14 -1.40
N LEU A 207 14.25 13.50 -2.26
CA LEU A 207 13.84 12.11 -2.10
C LEU A 207 15.04 11.15 -2.16
N THR A 208 16.07 11.47 -2.96
CA THR A 208 17.33 10.74 -3.00
C THR A 208 18.06 10.88 -1.65
N CYS A 209 18.18 12.06 -1.06
CA CYS A 209 18.73 12.24 0.28
C CYS A 209 17.95 11.43 1.33
N PHE A 210 16.61 11.44 1.26
CA PHE A 210 15.77 10.65 2.18
C PHE A 210 15.93 9.14 1.99
N SER A 211 16.47 8.66 0.87
CA SER A 211 16.65 7.23 0.60
C SER A 211 17.74 6.54 1.42
N GLU A 212 18.50 7.25 2.27
CA GLU A 212 19.43 6.68 3.25
C GLU A 212 18.82 5.48 4.01
N THR A 213 17.53 5.57 4.38
CA THR A 213 16.77 4.50 5.05
C THR A 213 16.73 3.17 4.28
N MET A 214 16.91 3.19 2.96
CA MET A 214 16.95 1.99 2.11
C MET A 214 18.25 1.19 2.27
N TYR A 215 19.33 1.83 2.69
CA TYR A 215 20.67 1.23 2.85
C TYR A 215 20.93 0.73 4.28
N LEU A 216 19.97 0.93 5.18
CA LEU A 216 19.99 0.39 6.53
C LEU A 216 19.25 -0.97 6.59
N PRO A 217 19.73 -1.95 7.36
CA PRO A 217 18.97 -3.16 7.68
C PRO A 217 17.63 -2.82 8.36
N SER A 218 16.60 -3.65 8.17
CA SER A 218 15.23 -3.34 8.65
C SER A 218 15.11 -3.11 10.18
N SER A 219 16.06 -3.57 10.98
CA SER A 219 16.15 -3.30 12.43
C SER A 219 16.69 -1.90 12.76
N GLU A 220 17.63 -1.41 11.96
CA GLU A 220 18.26 -0.08 12.14
C GLU A 220 17.37 1.00 11.52
N ALA A 221 16.80 0.72 10.35
CA ALA A 221 15.87 1.59 9.62
C ALA A 221 14.59 1.99 10.39
N HIS A 222 14.27 1.32 11.50
CA HIS A 222 13.15 1.63 12.40
C HIS A 222 13.58 2.16 13.77
N THR A 223 14.86 2.06 14.13
CA THR A 223 15.37 2.53 15.44
C THR A 223 16.14 3.85 15.32
N GLN A 224 16.67 4.18 14.14
CA GLN A 224 17.34 5.46 13.89
C GLN A 224 16.46 6.37 13.03
N PRO A 225 16.09 7.57 13.50
CA PRO A 225 15.34 8.52 12.67
C PRO A 225 16.23 9.04 11.53
N ASN A 226 15.68 9.06 10.32
CA ASN A 226 16.39 9.60 9.16
C ASN A 226 16.68 11.09 9.35
N ARG A 227 17.96 11.45 9.45
CA ARG A 227 18.41 12.81 9.79
C ARG A 227 18.04 13.85 8.74
N TRP A 228 17.99 13.46 7.46
CA TRP A 228 17.59 14.34 6.36
C TRP A 228 16.12 14.75 6.48
N ILE A 229 15.24 13.78 6.77
CA ILE A 229 13.81 14.02 7.02
C ILE A 229 13.64 14.84 8.30
N ALA A 230 14.38 14.53 9.35
CA ALA A 230 14.32 15.26 10.62
C ALA A 230 14.64 16.74 10.42
N TYR A 231 15.74 17.09 9.74
CA TYR A 231 16.08 18.48 9.43
C TYR A 231 15.07 19.14 8.48
N PHE A 232 14.70 18.47 7.38
CA PHE A 232 13.73 18.98 6.40
C PHE A 232 12.36 19.30 7.01
N THR A 233 11.93 18.54 8.03
CA THR A 233 10.66 18.74 8.74
C THR A 233 10.80 19.49 10.07
N SER A 234 11.99 20.03 10.40
CA SER A 234 12.24 20.77 11.64
C SER A 234 11.85 22.25 11.56
N THR A 235 11.86 22.92 12.72
CA THR A 235 11.76 24.39 12.82
C THR A 235 12.95 25.15 12.24
N GLU A 236 14.07 24.49 11.95
CA GLU A 236 15.23 25.11 11.29
C GLU A 236 14.97 25.33 9.79
N ASN A 237 14.07 24.56 9.18
CA ASN A 237 13.63 24.78 7.81
C ASN A 237 12.50 25.82 7.76
N ARG A 238 12.85 27.08 7.46
CA ARG A 238 11.88 28.19 7.28
C ARG A 238 10.77 27.89 6.26
N HIS A 239 11.00 26.98 5.31
CA HIS A 239 10.06 26.63 4.25
C HIS A 239 9.12 25.47 4.62
N ALA A 240 9.22 24.87 5.81
CA ALA A 240 8.47 23.66 6.16
C ALA A 240 6.95 23.78 5.93
N LEU A 241 6.34 24.90 6.34
CA LEU A 241 4.91 25.17 6.15
C LEU A 241 4.49 25.33 4.66
N PRO A 242 5.11 26.23 3.86
CA PRO A 242 4.78 26.35 2.44
C PRO A 242 5.16 25.11 1.63
N LEU A 243 6.18 24.34 2.01
CA LEU A 243 6.47 23.02 1.41
C LEU A 243 5.35 22.03 1.65
N PHE A 244 4.98 21.78 2.92
CA PHE A 244 3.88 20.88 3.29
C PHE A 244 2.60 21.23 2.51
N THR A 245 2.26 22.52 2.48
CA THR A 245 1.05 23.04 1.83
C THR A 245 1.12 22.87 0.31
N SER A 246 2.25 23.22 -0.32
CA SER A 246 2.43 23.11 -1.76
C SER A 246 2.41 21.66 -2.24
N LEU A 247 3.09 20.75 -1.54
CA LEU A 247 3.09 19.33 -1.85
C LEU A 247 1.67 18.75 -1.74
N LEU A 248 0.98 19.01 -0.63
CA LEU A 248 -0.37 18.50 -0.37
C LEU A 248 -1.37 19.02 -1.42
N ASN A 249 -1.34 20.32 -1.71
CA ASN A 249 -2.25 20.92 -2.68
C ASN A 249 -1.94 20.47 -4.11
N THR A 250 -0.68 20.29 -4.47
CA THR A 250 -0.28 19.76 -5.79
C THR A 250 -0.88 18.37 -6.03
N VAL A 251 -0.77 17.46 -5.05
CA VAL A 251 -1.37 16.12 -5.14
C VAL A 251 -2.90 16.19 -5.14
N CYS A 252 -3.52 16.86 -4.15
CA CYS A 252 -4.98 16.86 -3.99
C CYS A 252 -5.73 17.69 -5.06
N ALA A 253 -5.08 18.63 -5.74
CA ALA A 253 -5.66 19.37 -6.87
C ALA A 253 -5.44 18.69 -8.24
N TYR A 254 -4.55 17.70 -8.35
CA TYR A 254 -4.20 17.10 -9.64
C TYR A 254 -5.38 16.38 -10.31
N ASP A 255 -5.65 16.69 -11.58
CA ASP A 255 -6.68 16.07 -12.39
C ASP A 255 -6.06 15.45 -13.66
N PRO A 256 -5.95 14.11 -13.74
CA PRO A 256 -5.36 13.42 -14.90
C PRO A 256 -6.24 13.45 -16.17
N ILE A 257 -7.49 13.93 -16.08
CA ILE A 257 -8.38 14.14 -17.23
C ILE A 257 -8.31 15.59 -17.71
N GLY A 258 -7.98 16.54 -16.83
CA GLY A 258 -7.80 17.95 -17.16
C GLY A 258 -9.15 18.65 -17.44
N TYR A 259 -9.37 19.10 -18.67
CA TYR A 259 -10.59 19.84 -19.08
C TYR A 259 -11.88 18.97 -19.14
N GLY A 260 -11.92 17.84 -18.44
CA GLY A 260 -13.04 16.88 -18.51
C GLY A 260 -13.15 16.13 -19.85
N VAL A 261 -12.16 16.26 -20.75
CA VAL A 261 -12.12 15.58 -22.05
C VAL A 261 -11.10 14.43 -22.00
N PRO A 262 -11.53 13.15 -22.02
CA PRO A 262 -10.63 12.01 -21.79
C PRO A 262 -9.39 11.93 -22.69
N TYR A 263 -9.56 12.37 -23.94
CA TYR A 263 -8.55 12.30 -25.00
C TYR A 263 -7.40 13.31 -24.84
N ASN A 264 -7.46 14.22 -23.86
CA ASN A 264 -6.53 15.33 -23.73
C ASN A 264 -5.06 14.88 -23.68
N HIS A 265 -4.78 13.78 -22.97
CA HIS A 265 -3.45 13.18 -22.82
C HIS A 265 -2.83 12.60 -24.11
N LEU A 266 -3.62 12.42 -25.18
CA LEU A 266 -3.10 12.00 -26.50
C LEU A 266 -2.59 13.18 -27.33
N MET A 267 -3.01 14.40 -26.99
CA MET A 267 -2.72 15.63 -27.75
C MET A 267 -1.79 16.58 -27.00
N PHE A 268 -1.71 16.46 -25.67
CA PHE A 268 -0.92 17.34 -24.80
C PHE A 268 -0.08 16.51 -23.82
N ASN A 269 1.20 16.87 -23.70
CA ASN A 269 2.06 16.30 -22.66
C ASN A 269 1.68 16.87 -21.28
N ASP A 270 1.59 16.02 -20.28
CA ASP A 270 1.24 16.42 -18.91
C ASP A 270 2.50 16.69 -18.10
N SER A 271 2.94 17.94 -18.08
CA SER A 271 4.12 18.38 -17.32
C SER A 271 3.95 18.33 -15.80
N LEU A 272 2.71 18.15 -15.30
CA LEU A 272 2.41 18.21 -13.88
C LEU A 272 2.43 16.84 -13.19
N GLU A 273 2.14 15.75 -13.93
CA GLU A 273 2.17 14.40 -13.36
C GLU A 273 3.53 14.02 -12.72
N PRO A 274 4.71 14.28 -13.34
CA PRO A 274 6.00 13.97 -12.71
C PRO A 274 6.22 14.72 -11.38
N LEU A 275 5.74 15.96 -11.29
CA LEU A 275 5.79 16.74 -10.05
C LEU A 275 4.85 16.15 -8.98
N VAL A 276 3.65 15.73 -9.38
CA VAL A 276 2.65 15.12 -8.50
C VAL A 276 3.16 13.78 -7.94
N GLU A 277 3.81 12.95 -8.77
CA GLU A 277 4.39 11.68 -8.33
C GLU A 277 5.46 11.90 -7.26
N VAL A 278 6.47 12.75 -7.53
CA VAL A 278 7.53 12.98 -6.55
C VAL A 278 7.04 13.73 -5.31
N ALA A 279 6.08 14.65 -5.45
CA ALA A 279 5.47 15.34 -4.31
C ALA A 279 4.71 14.37 -3.38
N LEU A 280 3.97 13.42 -3.96
CA LEU A 280 3.29 12.35 -3.23
C LEU A 280 4.28 11.42 -2.51
N GLN A 281 5.39 11.06 -3.16
CA GLN A 281 6.43 10.21 -2.56
C GLN A 281 7.14 10.93 -1.40
N VAL A 282 7.49 12.22 -1.56
CA VAL A 282 8.02 13.05 -0.49
C VAL A 282 7.04 13.19 0.68
N LEU A 283 5.74 13.38 0.43
CA LEU A 283 4.71 13.38 1.49
C LEU A 283 4.62 12.05 2.23
N CYS A 284 4.64 10.92 1.53
CA CYS A 284 4.57 9.60 2.17
C CYS A 284 5.76 9.39 3.12
N VAL A 285 6.97 9.70 2.65
CA VAL A 285 8.23 9.55 3.39
C VAL A 285 8.33 10.51 4.57
N THR A 286 7.96 11.78 4.39
CA THR A 286 8.02 12.80 5.46
C THR A 286 6.92 12.66 6.51
N LEU A 287 5.80 11.98 6.20
CA LEU A 287 4.78 11.59 7.17
C LEU A 287 5.05 10.21 7.82
N ASP A 288 6.19 9.57 7.53
CA ASP A 288 6.63 8.30 8.14
C ASP A 288 7.44 8.51 9.43
N SER A 289 6.81 9.14 10.42
CA SER A 289 7.35 9.23 11.78
C SER A 289 7.36 7.87 12.47
N ASP A 290 8.51 7.47 13.04
CA ASP A 290 8.54 6.35 13.98
C ASP A 290 7.69 6.67 15.20
N GLY A 291 6.77 5.76 15.54
CA GLY A 291 5.77 5.94 16.60
C GLY A 291 6.32 5.87 18.02
N SER A 292 7.58 6.27 18.24
CA SER A 292 8.13 6.46 19.56
C SER A 292 7.55 7.73 20.17
N SER A 293 6.55 7.56 21.04
CA SER A 293 6.13 8.57 22.01
C SER A 293 7.26 8.79 23.04
N VAL A 294 8.34 9.44 22.62
CA VAL A 294 9.35 9.98 23.52
C VAL A 294 8.74 11.24 24.11
N THR A 295 8.41 11.24 25.40
CA THR A 295 8.14 12.49 26.11
C THR A 295 9.40 13.36 26.03
N PRO A 296 9.36 14.53 25.35
CA PRO A 296 10.55 15.36 25.22
C PRO A 296 10.96 15.91 26.59
N SER A 297 12.24 16.27 26.73
CA SER A 297 12.68 16.94 27.95
C SER A 297 12.01 18.31 28.07
N PRO A 298 11.84 18.85 29.29
CA PRO A 298 11.22 20.16 29.50
C PRO A 298 11.91 21.30 28.73
N GLU A 299 13.21 21.17 28.46
CA GLU A 299 14.02 22.15 27.73
C GLU A 299 13.71 22.16 26.23
N THR A 300 13.56 20.99 25.59
CA THR A 300 13.17 20.91 24.17
C THR A 300 11.73 21.38 23.96
N ALA A 301 10.82 21.04 24.87
CA ALA A 301 9.45 21.52 24.84
C ALA A 301 9.37 23.06 25.02
N ALA A 302 10.19 23.63 25.90
CA ALA A 302 10.30 25.08 26.07
C ALA A 302 10.90 25.76 24.83
N ALA A 303 11.87 25.15 24.15
CA ALA A 303 12.43 25.67 22.91
C ALA A 303 11.41 25.68 21.76
N ALA A 304 10.65 24.60 21.57
CA ALA A 304 9.59 24.52 20.56
C ALA A 304 8.43 25.48 20.85
N ALA A 305 8.02 25.61 22.11
CA ALA A 305 7.04 26.60 22.54
C ALA A 305 7.56 28.04 22.34
N SER A 306 8.84 28.29 22.61
CA SER A 306 9.51 29.58 22.36
C SER A 306 9.62 29.90 20.87
N ALA A 307 9.88 28.92 19.99
CA ALA A 307 9.90 29.11 18.55
C ALA A 307 8.49 29.43 17.99
N ALA A 308 7.45 28.71 18.43
CA ALA A 308 6.07 29.00 18.08
C ALA A 308 5.60 30.36 18.64
N ALA A 309 6.02 30.71 19.86
CA ALA A 309 5.75 32.00 20.47
C ALA A 309 6.54 33.14 19.80
N ALA A 310 7.77 32.90 19.32
CA ALA A 310 8.56 33.87 18.57
C ALA A 310 7.93 34.15 17.19
N ALA A 311 7.45 33.11 16.49
CA ALA A 311 6.66 33.27 15.27
C ALA A 311 5.36 34.06 15.50
N ALA A 312 4.68 33.85 16.64
CA ALA A 312 3.49 34.62 17.03
C ALA A 312 3.81 36.05 17.52
N ALA A 313 4.95 36.26 18.18
CA ALA A 313 5.40 37.57 18.68
C ALA A 313 5.89 38.47 17.54
N ALA A 314 6.58 37.89 16.55
CA ALA A 314 6.91 38.57 15.29
C ALA A 314 5.65 39.02 14.53
N ALA A 315 4.50 38.34 14.73
CA ALA A 315 3.21 38.72 14.18
C ALA A 315 2.40 39.73 15.04
N THR A 316 2.89 40.15 16.22
CA THR A 316 2.15 41.05 17.14
C THR A 316 2.86 42.37 17.49
N VAL A 317 4.11 42.60 17.06
CA VAL A 317 4.77 43.91 17.18
C VAL A 317 4.54 44.74 15.90
N PRO A 318 3.80 45.86 15.95
CA PRO A 318 3.61 46.72 14.78
C PRO A 318 4.86 47.56 14.52
N SER A 319 5.84 46.99 13.81
CA SER A 319 6.82 47.79 13.10
C SER A 319 6.19 48.37 11.81
N PRO A 320 6.58 49.57 11.32
CA PRO A 320 5.96 50.14 10.12
C PRO A 320 6.30 49.43 8.79
N THR A 321 7.01 48.30 8.82
CA THR A 321 7.59 47.63 7.64
C THR A 321 7.52 46.10 7.74
N SER A 322 6.37 45.52 7.34
CA SER A 322 6.07 44.08 7.22
C SER A 322 6.04 43.28 8.56
N PRO A 323 5.34 42.13 8.68
CA PRO A 323 4.99 41.11 7.65
C PRO A 323 3.62 41.29 6.94
N THR A 324 3.46 40.60 5.81
CA THR A 324 2.26 40.59 4.95
C THR A 324 1.13 39.72 5.53
N PRO A 325 -0.17 40.02 5.29
CA PRO A 325 -1.29 39.17 5.76
C PRO A 325 -1.35 37.72 5.23
N ALA A 326 -0.50 37.30 4.28
CA ALA A 326 -0.59 36.00 3.62
C ALA A 326 -0.13 34.81 4.49
N ALA A 327 1.10 34.81 5.01
CA ALA A 327 1.57 33.77 5.93
C ALA A 327 0.71 33.68 7.19
N ALA A 328 0.33 34.83 7.75
CA ALA A 328 -0.57 34.91 8.89
C ALA A 328 -1.92 34.24 8.60
N ALA A 329 -2.50 34.45 7.40
CA ALA A 329 -3.74 33.79 7.00
C ALA A 329 -3.58 32.27 6.76
N ALA A 330 -2.48 31.83 6.16
CA ALA A 330 -2.21 30.40 5.93
C ALA A 330 -2.02 29.64 7.26
N ALA A 331 -1.19 30.18 8.15
CA ALA A 331 -0.98 29.63 9.49
C ALA A 331 -2.26 29.69 10.34
N ALA A 332 -2.99 30.81 10.33
CA ALA A 332 -4.26 30.91 11.06
C ALA A 332 -5.36 29.99 10.49
N SER A 333 -5.40 29.74 9.18
CA SER A 333 -6.31 28.76 8.58
C SER A 333 -5.99 27.33 9.04
N LEU A 334 -4.71 26.97 9.14
CA LEU A 334 -4.30 25.64 9.60
C LEU A 334 -4.44 25.45 11.12
N LEU A 335 -4.19 26.50 11.91
CA LEU A 335 -4.15 26.44 13.38
C LEU A 335 -5.47 26.83 14.07
N GLY A 336 -6.31 27.64 13.44
CA GLY A 336 -7.73 27.80 13.78
C GLY A 336 -8.07 28.51 15.11
N SER A 337 -7.14 29.19 15.79
CA SER A 337 -7.46 29.84 17.07
C SER A 337 -6.86 31.24 17.29
N THR A 338 -7.66 32.10 17.92
CA THR A 338 -7.26 33.41 18.43
C THR A 338 -6.76 33.28 19.87
N GLY A 339 -5.45 33.07 20.06
CA GLY A 339 -4.67 33.44 21.26
C GLY A 339 -5.04 32.88 22.65
N ALA A 340 -6.14 32.13 22.81
CA ALA A 340 -6.72 31.84 24.14
C ALA A 340 -6.67 30.36 24.57
N ASP A 341 -6.21 29.44 23.72
CA ASP A 341 -6.26 27.99 23.96
C ASP A 341 -4.87 27.32 23.89
N LEU A 342 -3.81 28.10 24.12
CA LEU A 342 -2.41 27.66 24.10
C LEU A 342 -1.96 26.97 25.41
N GLY A 343 -2.89 26.69 26.34
CA GLY A 343 -2.61 26.23 27.70
C GLY A 343 -2.29 24.74 27.83
N ASP A 344 -2.86 23.88 26.98
CA ASP A 344 -2.70 22.42 27.00
C ASP A 344 -1.97 21.90 25.74
N LEU A 345 -0.88 22.59 25.35
CA LEU A 345 0.02 22.09 24.31
C LEU A 345 0.90 20.97 24.87
N GLU A 346 0.41 19.73 24.82
CA GLU A 346 1.30 18.57 24.75
C GLU A 346 2.33 18.82 23.63
N ALA A 347 3.62 18.64 23.95
CA ALA A 347 4.69 18.87 23.00
C ALA A 347 4.50 17.94 21.80
N GLY A 348 4.17 18.54 20.65
CA GLY A 348 3.91 17.81 19.41
C GLY A 348 5.16 17.08 18.91
N PRO A 349 5.01 16.14 17.96
CA PRO A 349 6.14 15.45 17.36
C PRO A 349 7.12 16.46 16.73
N ASP A 350 8.42 16.18 16.85
CA ASP A 350 9.51 17.04 16.34
C ASP A 350 9.40 17.31 14.83
N ASN A 351 8.70 16.45 14.10
CA ASN A 351 8.38 16.57 12.69
C ASN A 351 7.16 17.50 12.47
N LEU A 352 7.41 18.69 11.90
CA LEU A 352 6.38 19.68 11.62
C LEU A 352 5.34 19.24 10.59
N PHE A 353 5.68 18.36 9.63
CA PHE A 353 4.69 17.90 8.63
C PHE A 353 3.62 17.03 9.28
N VAL A 354 4.01 16.15 10.21
CA VAL A 354 3.07 15.37 11.03
C VAL A 354 2.26 16.30 11.94
N ASN A 355 2.89 17.33 12.51
CA ASN A 355 2.23 18.34 13.33
C ASN A 355 1.17 19.15 12.54
N TYR A 356 1.51 19.66 11.35
CA TYR A 356 0.57 20.35 10.47
C TYR A 356 -0.58 19.43 10.03
N MET A 357 -0.28 18.20 9.62
CA MET A 357 -1.28 17.21 9.24
C MET A 357 -2.26 16.89 10.38
N SER A 358 -1.79 16.80 11.64
CA SER A 358 -2.66 16.56 12.79
C SER A 358 -3.55 17.76 13.15
N ARG A 359 -3.12 18.98 12.80
CA ARG A 359 -3.84 20.23 13.09
C ARG A 359 -4.86 20.64 12.02
N VAL A 360 -4.79 20.12 10.78
CA VAL A 360 -5.86 20.31 9.78
C VAL A 360 -7.21 19.93 10.39
N HIS A 361 -8.19 20.83 10.30
CA HIS A 361 -9.47 20.64 11.01
C HIS A 361 -10.69 21.27 10.31
N ARG A 362 -10.50 22.13 9.30
CA ARG A 362 -11.60 22.79 8.59
C ARG A 362 -12.29 21.79 7.67
N GLU A 363 -13.63 21.83 7.63
CA GLU A 363 -14.43 20.85 6.87
C GLU A 363 -14.18 20.96 5.35
N GLU A 364 -13.89 22.16 4.85
CA GLU A 364 -13.51 22.38 3.44
C GLU A 364 -12.15 21.78 3.08
N ASP A 365 -11.16 21.87 3.97
CA ASP A 365 -9.82 21.28 3.77
C ASP A 365 -9.93 19.75 3.71
N PHE A 366 -10.69 19.15 4.62
CA PHE A 366 -10.97 17.71 4.60
C PHE A 366 -11.75 17.29 3.35
N ALA A 367 -12.72 18.08 2.89
CA ALA A 367 -13.46 17.82 1.66
C ALA A 367 -12.54 17.89 0.43
N PHE A 368 -11.63 18.87 0.38
CA PHE A 368 -10.63 19.02 -0.69
C PHE A 368 -9.68 17.82 -0.75
N ILE A 369 -9.08 17.44 0.39
CA ILE A 369 -8.19 16.28 0.50
C ILE A 369 -8.91 15.00 0.06
N LEU A 370 -10.09 14.73 0.64
CA LEU A 370 -10.86 13.50 0.39
C LEU A 370 -11.29 13.39 -1.08
N ARG A 371 -11.79 14.48 -1.68
CA ARG A 371 -12.18 14.50 -3.10
C ARG A 371 -10.98 14.37 -4.04
N GLY A 372 -9.83 14.95 -3.69
CA GLY A 372 -8.59 14.80 -4.45
C GLY A 372 -8.14 13.34 -4.50
N ILE A 373 -8.01 12.71 -3.34
CA ILE A 373 -7.62 11.29 -3.24
C ILE A 373 -8.66 10.39 -3.91
N ALA A 374 -9.96 10.63 -3.70
CA ALA A 374 -11.02 9.85 -4.34
C ALA A 374 -11.02 10.00 -5.88
N ARG A 375 -10.86 11.22 -6.43
CA ARG A 375 -10.76 11.45 -7.88
C ARG A 375 -9.63 10.61 -8.48
N LEU A 376 -8.47 10.63 -7.86
CA LEU A 376 -7.29 9.92 -8.33
C LEU A 376 -7.46 8.40 -8.20
N LEU A 377 -7.92 7.88 -7.07
CA LEU A 377 -8.17 6.44 -6.89
C LEU A 377 -9.28 5.90 -7.82
N ASN A 378 -10.27 6.71 -8.19
CA ASN A 378 -11.31 6.34 -9.15
C ASN A 378 -10.88 6.42 -10.62
N ASN A 379 -9.70 6.96 -10.94
CA ASN A 379 -9.18 7.07 -12.31
C ASN A 379 -9.31 5.79 -13.18
N PRO A 380 -8.99 4.56 -12.71
CA PRO A 380 -9.21 3.34 -13.49
C PRO A 380 -10.70 3.04 -13.80
N LEU A 381 -11.62 3.54 -12.97
CA LEU A 381 -13.04 3.21 -13.04
C LEU A 381 -13.81 4.12 -14.00
N VAL A 382 -13.21 5.24 -14.41
CA VAL A 382 -13.78 6.14 -15.42
C VAL A 382 -13.91 5.40 -16.76
N GLN A 383 -15.14 5.35 -17.27
CA GLN A 383 -15.49 4.76 -18.56
C GLN A 383 -15.63 5.85 -19.63
N THR A 384 -15.20 5.51 -20.83
CA THR A 384 -15.20 6.37 -22.02
C THR A 384 -15.77 5.63 -23.21
N TYR A 385 -16.20 6.36 -24.25
CA TYR A 385 -16.72 5.75 -25.47
C TYR A 385 -15.65 4.92 -26.21
N LEU A 386 -14.40 5.38 -26.20
CA LEU A 386 -13.25 4.65 -26.74
C LEU A 386 -12.50 3.92 -25.60
N PRO A 387 -12.40 2.57 -25.62
CA PRO A 387 -11.63 1.83 -24.63
C PRO A 387 -10.16 2.27 -24.58
N GLY A 388 -9.60 2.36 -23.37
CA GLY A 388 -8.21 2.79 -23.18
C GLY A 388 -7.96 4.30 -23.39
N SER A 389 -8.97 5.09 -23.76
CA SER A 389 -8.82 6.51 -24.09
C SER A 389 -8.79 7.46 -22.88
N CYS A 390 -8.62 6.94 -21.67
CA CYS A 390 -8.45 7.72 -20.44
C CYS A 390 -7.00 7.57 -19.98
N LYS A 391 -6.34 8.68 -19.67
CA LYS A 391 -5.04 8.66 -19.00
C LYS A 391 -5.14 7.82 -17.72
N ARG A 392 -4.24 6.87 -17.53
CA ARG A 392 -4.16 6.06 -16.32
C ARG A 392 -3.03 6.55 -15.43
N ILE A 393 -3.32 6.77 -14.15
CA ILE A 393 -2.29 7.06 -13.15
C ILE A 393 -1.62 5.76 -12.69
N HIS A 394 -0.35 5.85 -12.29
CA HIS A 394 0.46 4.69 -11.88
C HIS A 394 0.87 4.74 -10.40
N PHE A 395 0.70 5.88 -9.74
CA PHE A 395 1.07 6.19 -8.34
C PHE A 395 -0.05 5.89 -7.31
N TYR A 396 -0.94 4.95 -7.63
CA TYR A 396 -2.11 4.64 -6.80
C TYR A 396 -1.74 3.89 -5.50
N GLN A 397 -0.58 3.24 -5.44
CA GLN A 397 -0.10 2.58 -4.21
C GLN A 397 0.31 3.62 -3.18
N GLU A 398 1.00 4.68 -3.60
CA GLU A 398 1.39 5.80 -2.77
C GLU A 398 0.18 6.62 -2.29
N LEU A 399 -0.87 6.76 -3.11
CA LEU A 399 -2.13 7.38 -2.67
C LEU A 399 -2.81 6.60 -1.52
N LEU A 400 -2.75 5.26 -1.54
CA LEU A 400 -3.25 4.44 -0.44
C LEU A 400 -2.40 4.58 0.82
N ILE A 401 -1.08 4.68 0.68
CA ILE A 401 -0.15 4.97 1.79
C ILE A 401 -0.44 6.35 2.40
N LEU A 402 -0.58 7.39 1.58
CA LEU A 402 -0.91 8.75 2.02
C LEU A 402 -2.26 8.79 2.74
N PHE A 403 -3.29 8.17 2.16
CA PHE A 403 -4.61 8.08 2.80
C PHE A 403 -4.54 7.40 4.16
N TRP A 404 -3.82 6.27 4.27
CA TRP A 404 -3.57 5.58 5.54
C TRP A 404 -2.90 6.50 6.56
N LYS A 405 -1.80 7.18 6.17
CA LYS A 405 -1.05 8.10 7.05
C LYS A 405 -1.91 9.27 7.52
N MET A 406 -2.70 9.90 6.65
CA MET A 406 -3.64 10.96 7.04
C MET A 406 -4.69 10.46 8.05
N CYS A 407 -5.25 9.28 7.81
CA CYS A 407 -6.21 8.63 8.70
C CYS A 407 -5.63 8.25 10.06
N ASP A 408 -4.34 7.91 10.13
CA ASP A 408 -3.68 7.59 11.39
C ASP A 408 -3.23 8.84 12.15
N ILE A 409 -2.59 9.80 11.48
CA ILE A 409 -2.09 11.04 12.09
C ILE A 409 -3.26 11.93 12.56
N ASN A 410 -4.31 12.08 11.76
CA ASN A 410 -5.40 13.01 12.03
C ASN A 410 -6.73 12.27 12.30
N LYS A 411 -7.04 12.08 13.59
CA LYS A 411 -8.29 11.43 14.01
C LYS A 411 -9.55 12.28 13.70
N LYS A 412 -9.43 13.60 13.50
CA LYS A 412 -10.53 14.47 13.04
C LYS A 412 -10.84 14.21 11.56
N PHE A 413 -9.82 14.06 10.71
CA PHE A 413 -9.97 13.65 9.31
C PHE A 413 -10.60 12.27 9.20
N MET A 414 -10.11 11.28 9.97
CA MET A 414 -10.72 9.96 10.06
C MET A 414 -12.22 10.03 10.40
N PHE A 415 -12.59 10.80 11.42
CA PHE A 415 -14.00 10.98 11.80
C PHE A 415 -14.82 11.65 10.69
N TYR A 416 -14.26 12.65 10.00
CA TYR A 416 -14.91 13.29 8.86
C TYR A 416 -15.18 12.30 7.71
N VAL A 417 -14.17 11.51 7.32
CA VAL A 417 -14.28 10.47 6.29
C VAL A 417 -15.41 9.49 6.62
N LEU A 418 -15.47 9.02 7.88
CA LEU A 418 -16.49 8.08 8.35
C LEU A 418 -17.89 8.69 8.48
N LYS A 419 -17.98 10.01 8.72
CA LYS A 419 -19.25 10.76 8.76
C LYS A 419 -19.79 11.00 7.35
N SER A 420 -18.91 11.25 6.37
CA SER A 420 -19.30 11.53 4.99
C SER A 420 -19.96 10.32 4.29
N SER A 421 -20.68 10.57 3.20
CA SER A 421 -21.07 9.53 2.23
C SER A 421 -19.91 9.09 1.34
N ASP A 422 -18.90 9.95 1.22
CA ASP A 422 -17.87 9.90 0.18
C ASP A 422 -16.83 8.81 0.46
N ILE A 423 -16.87 8.19 1.65
CA ILE A 423 -16.14 6.97 1.98
C ILE A 423 -16.47 5.80 1.03
N LEU A 424 -17.67 5.80 0.44
CA LEU A 424 -18.03 4.80 -0.56
C LEU A 424 -17.29 5.02 -1.90
N ASP A 425 -16.95 6.28 -2.20
CA ASP A 425 -16.15 6.64 -3.38
C ASP A 425 -14.67 6.27 -3.19
N LEU A 426 -14.21 6.04 -1.95
CA LEU A 426 -12.92 5.38 -1.66
C LEU A 426 -13.03 3.84 -1.64
N LEU A 427 -14.13 3.30 -1.09
CA LEU A 427 -14.35 1.86 -0.97
C LEU A 427 -14.30 1.15 -2.32
N VAL A 428 -15.00 1.67 -3.33
CA VAL A 428 -15.12 1.04 -4.64
C VAL A 428 -13.76 0.89 -5.35
N PRO A 429 -12.90 1.93 -5.47
CA PRO A 429 -11.57 1.75 -6.05
C PRO A 429 -10.63 0.91 -5.18
N VAL A 430 -10.70 0.96 -3.85
CA VAL A 430 -9.93 0.03 -3.00
C VAL A 430 -10.29 -1.43 -3.31
N LEU A 431 -11.59 -1.75 -3.41
CA LEU A 431 -12.06 -3.08 -3.79
C LEU A 431 -11.71 -3.44 -5.26
N TYR A 432 -11.66 -2.47 -6.17
CA TYR A 432 -11.17 -2.66 -7.54
C TYR A 432 -9.71 -3.15 -7.54
N TYR A 433 -8.80 -2.40 -6.93
CA TYR A 433 -7.37 -2.74 -6.91
C TYR A 433 -7.11 -4.07 -6.19
N LEU A 434 -7.82 -4.35 -5.09
CA LEU A 434 -7.75 -5.64 -4.40
C LEU A 434 -8.26 -6.81 -5.27
N ASN A 435 -9.33 -6.62 -6.06
CA ASN A 435 -9.82 -7.66 -6.95
C ASN A 435 -8.86 -7.89 -8.13
N ASP A 436 -8.28 -6.83 -8.69
CA ASP A 436 -7.33 -6.93 -9.81
C ASP A 436 -6.00 -7.59 -9.40
N ALA A 437 -5.46 -7.22 -8.23
CA ALA A 437 -4.16 -7.71 -7.75
C ALA A 437 -4.19 -9.12 -7.15
N ARG A 438 -5.37 -9.68 -6.82
CA ARG A 438 -5.52 -10.95 -6.07
C ARG A 438 -4.73 -12.16 -6.63
N ALA A 439 -4.51 -12.19 -7.94
CA ALA A 439 -3.88 -13.31 -8.65
C ALA A 439 -2.36 -13.11 -8.82
N ASP A 440 -1.84 -11.91 -8.53
CA ASP A 440 -0.48 -11.49 -8.83
C ASP A 440 0.39 -11.48 -7.57
N GLN A 441 1.34 -12.40 -7.51
CA GLN A 441 2.24 -12.58 -6.36
C GLN A 441 3.24 -11.43 -6.15
N SER A 442 3.43 -10.56 -7.14
CA SER A 442 4.24 -9.34 -7.00
C SER A 442 3.49 -8.24 -6.25
N ARG A 443 2.15 -8.19 -6.38
CA ARG A 443 1.28 -7.14 -5.81
C ARG A 443 0.73 -7.49 -4.42
N VAL A 444 1.41 -8.37 -3.68
CA VAL A 444 1.05 -8.71 -2.29
C VAL A 444 1.06 -7.51 -1.36
N GLY A 445 1.96 -6.55 -1.58
CA GLY A 445 2.00 -5.31 -0.79
C GLY A 445 0.72 -4.48 -0.92
N LEU A 446 0.24 -4.29 -2.16
CA LEU A 446 -1.04 -3.66 -2.48
C LEU A 446 -2.23 -4.37 -1.81
N MET A 447 -2.20 -5.70 -1.74
CA MET A 447 -3.23 -6.47 -1.02
C MET A 447 -3.25 -6.16 0.47
N HIS A 448 -2.09 -6.01 1.12
CA HIS A 448 -2.00 -5.69 2.54
C HIS A 448 -2.48 -4.26 2.84
N ILE A 449 -2.00 -3.24 2.13
CA ILE A 449 -2.43 -1.83 2.35
C ILE A 449 -3.95 -1.67 2.18
N GLY A 450 -4.53 -2.24 1.12
CA GLY A 450 -5.97 -2.15 0.88
C GLY A 450 -6.80 -2.88 1.95
N VAL A 451 -6.36 -4.07 2.38
CA VAL A 451 -7.05 -4.81 3.46
C VAL A 451 -6.89 -4.11 4.81
N PHE A 452 -5.73 -3.53 5.12
CA PHE A 452 -5.54 -2.76 6.36
C PHE A 452 -6.39 -1.50 6.37
N ILE A 453 -6.47 -0.73 5.28
CA ILE A 453 -7.40 0.41 5.16
C ILE A 453 -8.83 -0.01 5.47
N LEU A 454 -9.31 -1.11 4.87
CA LEU A 454 -10.66 -1.61 5.13
C LEU A 454 -10.83 -2.12 6.58
N LEU A 455 -9.79 -2.70 7.19
CA LEU A 455 -9.80 -3.10 8.61
C LEU A 455 -9.94 -1.89 9.54
N LEU A 456 -9.15 -0.85 9.30
CA LEU A 456 -9.19 0.41 10.03
C LEU A 456 -10.57 1.07 9.95
N LEU A 457 -11.15 1.17 8.74
CA LEU A 457 -12.49 1.71 8.52
C LEU A 457 -13.60 0.83 9.12
N SER A 458 -13.45 -0.50 9.09
CA SER A 458 -14.44 -1.43 9.64
C SER A 458 -14.58 -1.34 11.16
N GLY A 459 -13.55 -0.83 11.86
CA GLY A 459 -13.57 -0.61 13.30
C GLY A 459 -14.57 0.46 13.77
N GLU A 460 -15.30 1.10 12.85
CA GLU A 460 -16.20 2.21 13.15
C GLU A 460 -17.63 1.98 12.61
N ARG A 461 -18.62 2.16 13.49
CA ARG A 461 -20.04 1.85 13.22
C ARG A 461 -20.58 2.51 11.95
N ASN A 462 -20.17 3.76 11.69
CA ASN A 462 -20.68 4.52 10.55
C ASN A 462 -20.34 3.85 9.21
N PHE A 463 -19.15 3.25 9.08
CA PHE A 463 -18.76 2.53 7.88
C PHE A 463 -19.72 1.36 7.59
N GLY A 464 -19.93 0.48 8.57
CA GLY A 464 -20.86 -0.65 8.44
C GLY A 464 -22.31 -0.22 8.14
N VAL A 465 -22.78 0.90 8.68
CA VAL A 465 -24.09 1.47 8.34
C VAL A 465 -24.12 2.01 6.90
N ARG A 466 -23.07 2.71 6.44
CA ARG A 466 -22.96 3.29 5.09
C ARG A 466 -22.93 2.22 3.99
N LEU A 467 -22.38 1.03 4.26
CA LEU A 467 -22.33 -0.09 3.30
C LEU A 467 -23.72 -0.50 2.75
N ASN A 468 -24.81 -0.19 3.47
CA ASN A 468 -26.18 -0.45 3.02
C ASN A 468 -26.66 0.45 1.85
N LYS A 469 -25.90 1.47 1.44
CA LYS A 469 -26.26 2.27 0.25
C LYS A 469 -26.34 1.35 -0.98
N PRO A 470 -27.37 1.46 -1.84
CA PRO A 470 -27.44 0.68 -3.07
C PRO A 470 -26.20 0.86 -3.95
N TYR A 471 -25.66 -0.23 -4.46
CA TYR A 471 -24.54 -0.21 -5.39
C TYR A 471 -25.08 -0.10 -6.82
N GLN A 472 -24.88 1.06 -7.44
CA GLN A 472 -25.40 1.39 -8.78
C GLN A 472 -24.31 1.45 -9.85
N ILE A 473 -23.04 1.58 -9.43
CA ILE A 473 -21.90 1.76 -10.34
C ILE A 473 -21.57 0.42 -10.98
N ARG A 474 -21.53 0.35 -12.32
CA ARG A 474 -21.03 -0.82 -13.06
C ARG A 474 -19.55 -0.66 -13.39
N VAL A 475 -18.71 -0.89 -12.40
CA VAL A 475 -17.25 -0.95 -12.59
C VAL A 475 -16.89 -2.19 -13.42
N PRO A 476 -15.92 -2.12 -14.36
CA PRO A 476 -15.40 -3.28 -15.09
C PRO A 476 -14.52 -4.14 -14.16
N MET A 477 -15.13 -4.77 -13.16
CA MET A 477 -14.51 -5.77 -12.30
C MET A 477 -14.86 -7.17 -12.80
N ASP A 478 -13.88 -8.07 -12.75
CA ASP A 478 -14.12 -9.51 -12.84
C ASP A 478 -14.84 -10.02 -11.57
N ILE A 479 -16.17 -9.83 -11.51
CA ILE A 479 -17.08 -10.31 -10.46
C ILE A 479 -18.42 -10.74 -11.06
N PRO A 480 -19.18 -11.66 -10.44
CA PRO A 480 -20.53 -12.01 -10.91
C PRO A 480 -21.47 -10.80 -10.85
N VAL A 481 -22.37 -10.68 -11.83
CA VAL A 481 -23.42 -9.66 -11.83
C VAL A 481 -24.35 -9.88 -10.64
N PHE A 482 -24.61 -8.81 -9.88
CA PHE A 482 -25.53 -8.82 -8.75
C PHE A 482 -26.31 -7.49 -8.69
N THR A 483 -27.40 -7.48 -7.92
CA THR A 483 -28.13 -6.28 -7.53
C THR A 483 -28.16 -6.26 -6.01
N GLY A 484 -27.68 -5.18 -5.40
CA GLY A 484 -27.51 -5.12 -3.95
C GLY A 484 -26.85 -3.82 -3.49
N THR A 485 -26.12 -3.92 -2.39
CA THR A 485 -25.51 -2.81 -1.64
C THR A 485 -23.99 -2.80 -1.78
N HIS A 486 -23.31 -1.81 -1.19
CA HIS A 486 -21.84 -1.81 -1.13
C HIS A 486 -21.31 -2.93 -0.20
N ALA A 487 -22.12 -3.40 0.76
CA ALA A 487 -21.80 -4.59 1.55
C ALA A 487 -21.70 -5.85 0.67
N ASP A 488 -22.58 -5.97 -0.33
CA ASP A 488 -22.55 -7.08 -1.28
C ASP A 488 -21.27 -7.07 -2.12
N LEU A 489 -20.88 -5.89 -2.63
CA LEU A 489 -19.62 -5.74 -3.36
C LEU A 489 -18.42 -6.21 -2.51
N LEU A 490 -18.34 -5.75 -1.26
CA LEU A 490 -17.26 -6.12 -0.33
C LEU A 490 -17.22 -7.63 -0.07
N ILE A 491 -18.37 -8.27 0.20
CA ILE A 491 -18.45 -9.72 0.43
C ILE A 491 -18.08 -10.52 -0.81
N ILE A 492 -18.53 -10.09 -2.00
CA ILE A 492 -18.24 -10.77 -3.27
C ILE A 492 -16.74 -10.68 -3.61
N VAL A 493 -16.12 -9.50 -3.46
CA VAL A 493 -14.68 -9.30 -3.68
C VAL A 493 -13.87 -10.08 -2.65
N PHE A 494 -14.24 -10.07 -1.36
CA PHE A 494 -13.52 -10.82 -0.34
C PHE A 494 -13.63 -12.34 -0.54
N HIS A 495 -14.81 -12.85 -0.90
CA HIS A 495 -14.98 -14.24 -1.33
C HIS A 495 -14.04 -14.57 -2.49
N LYS A 496 -13.96 -13.69 -3.50
CA LYS A 496 -13.12 -13.92 -4.67
C LYS A 496 -11.61 -13.89 -4.35
N ILE A 497 -11.17 -13.00 -3.47
CA ILE A 497 -9.78 -12.97 -2.95
C ILE A 497 -9.46 -14.27 -2.20
N ILE A 498 -10.36 -14.71 -1.31
CA ILE A 498 -10.17 -15.95 -0.52
C ILE A 498 -10.19 -17.21 -1.39
N THR A 499 -10.99 -17.23 -2.47
CA THR A 499 -11.23 -18.44 -3.27
C THR A 499 -10.43 -18.55 -4.56
N THR A 500 -9.94 -17.44 -5.10
CA THR A 500 -9.14 -17.39 -6.35
C THR A 500 -7.80 -16.69 -6.20
N GLY A 501 -7.49 -16.15 -5.02
CA GLY A 501 -6.21 -15.52 -4.75
C GLY A 501 -5.09 -16.52 -4.51
N HIS A 502 -3.84 -16.08 -4.71
CA HIS A 502 -2.67 -16.93 -4.52
C HIS A 502 -2.37 -17.17 -3.01
N GLN A 503 -1.54 -18.17 -2.71
CA GLN A 503 -1.35 -18.64 -1.32
C GLN A 503 -0.70 -17.64 -0.37
N ARG A 504 0.16 -16.73 -0.85
CA ARG A 504 0.71 -15.65 -0.01
C ARG A 504 -0.37 -14.69 0.55
N LEU A 505 -1.64 -14.80 0.15
CA LEU A 505 -2.78 -14.06 0.74
C LEU A 505 -3.45 -14.78 1.92
N GLN A 506 -3.12 -16.05 2.21
CA GLN A 506 -3.70 -16.77 3.36
C GLN A 506 -3.57 -16.03 4.70
N PRO A 507 -2.46 -15.34 5.02
CA PRO A 507 -2.35 -14.52 6.25
C PRO A 507 -3.37 -13.37 6.34
N LEU A 508 -3.93 -12.90 5.22
CA LEU A 508 -4.95 -11.85 5.20
C LEU A 508 -6.36 -12.38 5.47
N PHE A 509 -6.60 -13.69 5.49
CA PHE A 509 -7.95 -14.25 5.64
C PHE A 509 -8.59 -13.87 6.97
N ASP A 510 -7.81 -13.84 8.06
CA ASP A 510 -8.27 -13.39 9.38
C ASP A 510 -8.67 -11.90 9.35
N CYS A 511 -7.93 -11.05 8.66
CA CYS A 511 -8.25 -9.62 8.49
C CYS A 511 -9.52 -9.42 7.65
N LEU A 512 -9.62 -10.12 6.51
CA LEU A 512 -10.79 -10.09 5.62
C LEU A 512 -12.06 -10.52 6.35
N LEU A 513 -12.02 -11.61 7.12
CA LEU A 513 -13.18 -12.04 7.90
C LEU A 513 -13.45 -11.14 9.10
N THR A 514 -12.43 -10.58 9.76
CA THR A 514 -12.59 -9.59 10.84
C THR A 514 -13.35 -8.35 10.36
N ILE A 515 -13.05 -7.85 9.15
CA ILE A 515 -13.80 -6.75 8.53
C ILE A 515 -15.28 -7.11 8.37
N VAL A 516 -15.58 -8.31 7.82
CA VAL A 516 -16.97 -8.76 7.63
C VAL A 516 -17.69 -8.91 8.98
N VAL A 517 -17.02 -9.45 10.00
CA VAL A 517 -17.53 -9.54 11.37
C VAL A 517 -17.86 -8.16 11.92
N ASN A 518 -16.94 -7.20 11.84
CA ASN A 518 -17.15 -5.83 12.34
C ASN A 518 -18.37 -5.14 11.71
N VAL A 519 -18.61 -5.33 10.41
CA VAL A 519 -19.76 -4.69 9.72
C VAL A 519 -21.07 -5.50 9.84
N SER A 520 -20.99 -6.81 10.09
CA SER A 520 -22.15 -7.73 10.11
C SER A 520 -23.35 -7.32 10.99
N PRO A 521 -23.22 -6.68 12.18
CA PRO A 521 -24.37 -6.23 12.97
C PRO A 521 -25.18 -5.10 12.31
N TYR A 522 -24.67 -4.51 11.22
CA TYR A 522 -25.24 -3.33 10.56
C TYR A 522 -25.76 -3.63 9.14
N LEU A 523 -25.54 -4.83 8.60
CA LEU A 523 -25.91 -5.20 7.23
C LEU A 523 -27.39 -5.55 7.17
N LYS A 524 -28.20 -4.75 6.46
CA LYS A 524 -29.66 -4.84 6.47
C LYS A 524 -30.26 -5.72 5.39
N SER A 525 -29.64 -5.82 4.22
CA SER A 525 -30.29 -6.41 3.04
C SER A 525 -29.28 -7.08 2.12
N LEU A 526 -28.67 -8.17 2.58
CA LEU A 526 -27.77 -8.95 1.74
C LEU A 526 -28.52 -9.62 0.57
N SER A 527 -27.93 -9.52 -0.62
CA SER A 527 -28.40 -10.23 -1.80
C SER A 527 -28.22 -11.75 -1.65
N MET A 528 -29.00 -12.50 -2.42
CA MET A 528 -28.86 -13.95 -2.52
C MET A 528 -27.44 -14.38 -2.93
N VAL A 529 -26.74 -13.57 -3.74
CA VAL A 529 -25.38 -13.87 -4.19
C VAL A 529 -24.41 -13.83 -3.01
N SER A 530 -24.38 -12.73 -2.27
CA SER A 530 -23.49 -12.53 -1.10
C SER A 530 -23.77 -13.53 0.02
N ALA A 531 -25.05 -13.80 0.29
CA ALA A 531 -25.45 -14.83 1.24
C ALA A 531 -24.86 -16.21 0.87
N ASN A 532 -25.01 -16.64 -0.39
CA ASN A 532 -24.41 -17.89 -0.86
C ASN A 532 -22.87 -17.86 -0.82
N LYS A 533 -22.22 -16.70 -1.06
CA LYS A 533 -20.77 -16.57 -0.93
C LYS A 533 -20.29 -16.79 0.52
N LEU A 534 -20.97 -16.22 1.51
CA LEU A 534 -20.64 -16.45 2.93
C LEU A 534 -20.85 -17.93 3.34
N LEU A 535 -21.97 -18.54 2.93
CA LEU A 535 -22.23 -19.96 3.22
C LEU A 535 -21.22 -20.89 2.52
N HIS A 536 -20.75 -20.54 1.32
CA HIS A 536 -19.69 -21.26 0.62
C HIS A 536 -18.35 -21.21 1.38
N LEU A 537 -17.98 -20.05 1.96
CA LEU A 537 -16.78 -19.97 2.81
C LEU A 537 -16.93 -20.83 4.07
N LEU A 538 -18.12 -20.89 4.68
CA LEU A 538 -18.36 -21.76 5.84
C LEU A 538 -18.23 -23.22 5.45
N GLU A 539 -18.87 -23.65 4.37
CA GLU A 539 -18.81 -25.03 3.86
C GLU A 539 -17.37 -25.44 3.54
N ALA A 540 -16.58 -24.56 2.92
CA ALA A 540 -15.15 -24.74 2.67
C ALA A 540 -14.34 -24.91 3.97
N PHE A 541 -14.41 -23.93 4.88
CA PHE A 541 -13.57 -23.88 6.08
C PHE A 541 -14.02 -24.83 7.21
N SER A 542 -15.26 -25.33 7.17
CA SER A 542 -15.77 -26.34 8.12
C SER A 542 -15.41 -27.78 7.75
N THR A 543 -14.77 -28.02 6.60
CA THR A 543 -14.35 -29.38 6.24
C THR A 543 -13.32 -29.94 7.24
N PRO A 544 -13.49 -31.18 7.77
CA PRO A 544 -12.61 -31.70 8.82
C PRO A 544 -11.12 -31.70 8.46
N TRP A 545 -10.77 -32.02 7.21
CA TRP A 545 -9.36 -32.02 6.78
C TRP A 545 -8.74 -30.62 6.79
N PHE A 546 -9.53 -29.58 6.45
CA PHE A 546 -9.06 -28.20 6.49
C PHE A 546 -8.90 -27.75 7.93
N LEU A 547 -9.92 -27.95 8.76
CA LEU A 547 -9.90 -27.62 10.20
C LEU A 547 -8.67 -28.22 10.90
N PHE A 548 -8.33 -29.48 10.61
CA PHE A 548 -7.22 -30.17 11.27
C PHE A 548 -5.84 -29.92 10.63
N SER A 549 -5.77 -29.26 9.46
CA SER A 549 -4.50 -29.05 8.73
C SER A 549 -3.57 -28.02 9.38
N THR A 550 -4.08 -27.04 10.12
CA THR A 550 -3.28 -26.00 10.80
C THR A 550 -3.91 -25.66 12.16
N PRO A 551 -3.15 -25.14 13.13
CA PRO A 551 -3.72 -24.75 14.42
C PRO A 551 -4.68 -23.54 14.31
N GLY A 552 -4.52 -22.68 13.30
CA GLY A 552 -5.32 -21.45 13.14
C GLY A 552 -6.64 -21.62 12.38
N ASN A 553 -6.78 -22.63 11.50
CA ASN A 553 -7.89 -22.73 10.55
C ASN A 553 -9.30 -22.70 11.18
N HIS A 554 -9.43 -23.15 12.44
CA HIS A 554 -10.70 -23.12 13.16
C HIS A 554 -11.20 -21.69 13.46
N HIS A 555 -10.31 -20.69 13.59
CA HIS A 555 -10.68 -19.28 13.80
C HIS A 555 -11.53 -18.71 12.66
N LEU A 556 -11.25 -19.10 11.40
CA LEU A 556 -12.02 -18.68 10.22
C LEU A 556 -13.50 -19.09 10.33
N VAL A 557 -13.77 -20.27 10.93
CA VAL A 557 -15.12 -20.74 11.19
C VAL A 557 -15.77 -19.97 12.35
N PHE A 558 -15.02 -19.62 13.40
CA PHE A 558 -15.52 -18.74 14.46
C PHE A 558 -15.98 -17.39 13.91
N PHE A 559 -15.18 -16.73 13.07
CA PHE A 559 -15.56 -15.47 12.43
C PHE A 559 -16.83 -15.61 11.59
N LEU A 560 -16.93 -16.64 10.74
CA LEU A 560 -18.13 -16.84 9.90
C LEU A 560 -19.39 -17.12 10.73
N LEU A 561 -19.29 -17.93 11.79
CA LEU A 561 -20.43 -18.15 12.70
C LEU A 561 -20.83 -16.85 13.43
N GLU A 562 -19.87 -16.01 13.80
CA GLU A 562 -20.12 -14.68 14.38
C GLU A 562 -20.82 -13.74 13.39
N VAL A 563 -20.42 -13.72 12.11
CA VAL A 563 -21.14 -12.99 11.03
C VAL A 563 -22.61 -13.41 10.95
N PHE A 564 -22.88 -14.72 10.93
CA PHE A 564 -24.26 -15.22 10.85
C PHE A 564 -25.05 -14.87 12.11
N ASN A 565 -24.47 -15.04 13.31
CA ASN A 565 -25.13 -14.69 14.56
C ASN A 565 -25.45 -13.20 14.66
N ASN A 566 -24.50 -12.32 14.31
CA ASN A 566 -24.70 -10.88 14.27
C ASN A 566 -25.88 -10.50 13.36
N ILE A 567 -25.94 -11.03 12.14
CA ILE A 567 -27.02 -10.72 11.20
C ILE A 567 -28.36 -11.28 11.70
N ILE A 568 -28.39 -12.51 12.23
CA ILE A 568 -29.61 -13.13 12.79
C ILE A 568 -30.12 -12.38 14.02
N GLN A 569 -29.25 -11.87 14.89
CA GLN A 569 -29.65 -11.20 16.13
C GLN A 569 -30.00 -9.72 15.94
N TYR A 570 -29.32 -9.02 15.03
CA TYR A 570 -29.44 -7.57 14.87
C TYR A 570 -30.16 -7.09 13.61
N GLN A 571 -30.20 -7.89 12.55
CA GLN A 571 -30.71 -7.48 11.24
C GLN A 571 -31.57 -8.56 10.56
N PHE A 572 -32.28 -9.40 11.34
CA PHE A 572 -33.09 -10.51 10.81
C PHE A 572 -34.08 -10.04 9.73
N ASP A 573 -34.88 -9.01 10.03
CA ASP A 573 -36.04 -8.58 9.25
C ASP A 573 -35.73 -8.31 7.77
N GLY A 574 -34.54 -7.77 7.46
CA GLY A 574 -34.14 -7.48 6.08
C GLY A 574 -33.28 -8.56 5.41
N ASN A 575 -32.76 -9.54 6.15
CA ASN A 575 -31.82 -10.55 5.64
C ASN A 575 -32.46 -11.92 5.35
N SER A 576 -33.72 -11.92 4.89
CA SER A 576 -34.44 -13.11 4.42
C SER A 576 -33.63 -13.99 3.45
N SER A 577 -32.85 -13.40 2.53
CA SER A 577 -31.92 -14.11 1.63
C SER A 577 -30.90 -14.99 2.37
N LEU A 578 -30.31 -14.45 3.45
CA LEU A 578 -29.31 -15.16 4.26
C LEU A 578 -29.95 -16.28 5.08
N VAL A 579 -31.08 -15.98 5.72
CA VAL A 579 -31.87 -16.97 6.48
C VAL A 579 -32.27 -18.14 5.58
N TYR A 580 -32.71 -17.86 4.35
CA TYR A 580 -33.01 -18.88 3.36
C TYR A 580 -31.79 -19.74 2.99
N CYS A 581 -30.64 -19.11 2.75
CA CYS A 581 -29.38 -19.83 2.49
C CYS A 581 -28.98 -20.74 3.67
N ILE A 582 -29.11 -20.27 4.91
CA ILE A 582 -28.84 -21.04 6.13
C ILE A 582 -29.77 -22.26 6.24
N ILE A 583 -31.07 -22.10 5.95
CA ILE A 583 -32.05 -23.20 5.92
C ILE A 583 -31.67 -24.24 4.85
N ARG A 584 -31.30 -23.81 3.64
CA ARG A 584 -30.87 -24.71 2.56
C ARG A 584 -29.56 -25.44 2.88
N LYS A 585 -28.62 -24.79 3.57
CA LYS A 585 -27.30 -25.33 3.95
C LYS A 585 -27.25 -25.88 5.39
N ARG A 586 -28.41 -26.14 6.02
CA ARG A 586 -28.55 -26.63 7.40
C ARG A 586 -27.63 -27.81 7.76
N ALA A 587 -27.37 -28.71 6.81
CA ALA A 587 -26.49 -29.85 6.99
C ALA A 587 -25.07 -29.48 7.42
N VAL A 588 -24.52 -28.35 6.95
CA VAL A 588 -23.17 -27.86 7.30
C VAL A 588 -23.09 -27.56 8.81
N PHE A 589 -24.10 -26.89 9.36
CA PHE A 589 -24.15 -26.56 10.78
C PHE A 589 -24.33 -27.81 11.66
N HIS A 590 -25.16 -28.77 11.23
CA HIS A 590 -25.31 -30.05 11.92
C HIS A 590 -24.01 -30.86 11.92
N GLN A 591 -23.32 -30.95 10.78
CA GLN A 591 -22.03 -31.64 10.66
C GLN A 591 -20.95 -31.01 11.54
N LEU A 592 -20.91 -29.67 11.61
CA LEU A 592 -19.97 -28.93 12.46
C LEU A 592 -20.29 -29.12 13.96
N ALA A 593 -21.56 -29.13 14.35
CA ALA A 593 -21.97 -29.48 15.71
C ALA A 593 -21.57 -30.92 16.10
N SER A 594 -21.72 -31.86 15.16
CA SER A 594 -21.35 -33.27 15.33
C SER A 594 -19.90 -33.59 14.97
N LEU A 595 -19.00 -32.60 14.84
CA LEU A 595 -17.62 -32.80 14.38
C LEU A 595 -16.90 -33.85 15.25
N ALA A 596 -16.44 -34.93 14.65
CA ALA A 596 -15.73 -35.98 15.38
C ALA A 596 -14.37 -35.49 15.90
N SER A 597 -14.05 -35.85 17.13
CA SER A 597 -12.84 -35.40 17.86
C SER A 597 -11.94 -36.54 18.32
N ASP A 598 -12.26 -37.78 17.96
CA ASP A 598 -11.42 -38.95 18.25
C ASP A 598 -10.22 -39.05 17.29
N HIS A 599 -9.18 -39.76 17.72
CA HIS A 599 -7.92 -39.88 16.98
C HIS A 599 -8.10 -40.56 15.61
N ALA A 600 -9.02 -41.53 15.47
CA ALA A 600 -9.24 -42.24 14.21
C ALA A 600 -9.94 -41.34 13.19
N SER A 601 -10.94 -40.57 13.61
CA SER A 601 -11.62 -39.59 12.77
C SER A 601 -10.70 -38.45 12.32
N ILE A 602 -9.85 -37.93 13.22
CA ILE A 602 -8.86 -36.88 12.88
C ILE A 602 -7.85 -37.41 11.85
N ALA A 603 -7.24 -38.58 12.11
CA ALA A 603 -6.30 -39.20 11.18
C ALA A 603 -6.95 -39.53 9.82
N GLY A 604 -8.17 -40.08 9.83
CA GLY A 604 -8.92 -40.39 8.62
C GLY A 604 -9.33 -39.15 7.81
N ALA A 605 -9.62 -38.03 8.46
CA ALA A 605 -9.87 -36.75 7.79
C ALA A 605 -8.60 -36.21 7.11
N LEU A 606 -7.45 -36.23 7.80
CA LEU A 606 -6.18 -35.80 7.24
C LEU A 606 -5.71 -36.71 6.08
N ALA A 607 -5.89 -38.03 6.19
CA ALA A 607 -5.55 -38.97 5.12
C ALA A 607 -6.33 -38.73 3.82
N LYS A 608 -7.61 -38.34 3.90
CA LYS A 608 -8.46 -38.02 2.74
C LYS A 608 -7.93 -36.85 1.90
N LYS A 609 -7.12 -35.96 2.48
CA LYS A 609 -6.45 -34.85 1.78
C LYS A 609 -5.52 -35.35 0.66
N ALA A 610 -4.74 -36.41 0.95
CA ALA A 610 -3.78 -36.97 -0.01
C ALA A 610 -4.47 -37.62 -1.22
N THR A 611 -5.59 -38.33 -1.00
CA THR A 611 -6.37 -38.96 -2.08
C THR A 611 -7.16 -37.98 -2.93
N ALA A 612 -7.61 -36.85 -2.35
CA ALA A 612 -8.32 -35.81 -3.10
C ALA A 612 -7.39 -35.09 -4.09
N GLY A 613 -6.21 -34.63 -3.65
CA GLY A 613 -5.23 -33.96 -4.53
C GLY A 613 -4.75 -34.86 -5.68
N ALA A 614 -4.51 -36.15 -5.41
CA ALA A 614 -4.14 -37.12 -6.44
C ALA A 614 -5.23 -37.33 -7.51
N SER A 615 -6.51 -37.19 -7.13
CA SER A 615 -7.65 -37.34 -8.05
C SER A 615 -7.85 -36.10 -8.93
N VAL A 616 -7.67 -34.89 -8.37
CA VAL A 616 -7.79 -33.63 -9.11
C VAL A 616 -6.68 -33.47 -10.14
N ARG A 617 -5.42 -33.83 -9.81
CA ARG A 617 -4.32 -33.85 -10.80
C ARG A 617 -4.60 -34.78 -11.98
N LYS A 618 -5.23 -35.95 -11.76
CA LYS A 618 -5.65 -36.84 -12.85
C LYS A 618 -6.76 -36.24 -13.73
N GLN A 619 -7.72 -35.52 -13.16
CA GLN A 619 -8.76 -34.82 -13.94
C GLN A 619 -8.20 -33.66 -14.76
N GLN A 620 -7.28 -32.86 -14.22
CA GLN A 620 -6.64 -31.77 -14.98
C GLN A 620 -5.78 -32.31 -16.14
N GLN A 621 -5.03 -33.40 -15.93
CA GLN A 621 -4.29 -34.06 -17.00
C GLN A 621 -5.21 -34.61 -18.10
N GLN A 622 -6.38 -35.17 -17.74
CA GLN A 622 -7.38 -35.60 -18.74
C GLN A 622 -8.00 -34.43 -19.51
N GLN A 623 -8.30 -33.30 -18.87
CA GLN A 623 -8.81 -32.11 -19.57
C GLN A 623 -7.78 -31.49 -20.52
N GLN A 624 -6.50 -31.41 -20.12
CA GLN A 624 -5.43 -30.95 -21.03
C GLN A 624 -5.24 -31.91 -22.22
N GLN A 625 -5.28 -33.23 -22.01
CA GLN A 625 -5.22 -34.20 -23.12
C GLN A 625 -6.42 -34.08 -24.07
N GLN A 626 -7.64 -33.84 -23.56
CA GLN A 626 -8.81 -33.63 -24.41
C GLN A 626 -8.73 -32.32 -25.21
N GLN A 627 -8.23 -31.23 -24.62
CA GLN A 627 -8.00 -29.97 -25.36
C GLN A 627 -6.92 -30.12 -26.45
N GLN A 628 -5.82 -30.82 -26.17
CA GLN A 628 -4.80 -31.10 -27.18
C GLN A 628 -5.34 -31.98 -28.33
N GLN A 629 -6.16 -32.99 -28.04
CA GLN A 629 -6.80 -33.80 -29.08
C GLN A 629 -7.79 -32.99 -29.94
N GLN A 630 -8.57 -32.06 -29.35
CA GLN A 630 -9.44 -31.17 -30.12
C GLN A 630 -8.66 -30.20 -31.01
N GLN A 631 -7.54 -29.64 -30.53
CA GLN A 631 -6.68 -28.79 -31.37
C GLN A 631 -6.04 -29.56 -32.53
N GLN A 632 -5.59 -30.81 -32.31
CA GLN A 632 -5.06 -31.65 -33.39
C GLN A 632 -6.14 -32.01 -34.43
N GLN A 633 -7.38 -32.29 -34.02
CA GLN A 633 -8.49 -32.52 -34.96
C GLN A 633 -8.84 -31.28 -35.78
N GLN A 634 -8.84 -30.08 -35.17
CA GLN A 634 -9.05 -28.84 -35.92
C GLN A 634 -7.92 -28.55 -36.93
N GLN A 635 -6.65 -28.79 -36.57
CA GLN A 635 -5.53 -28.66 -37.51
C GLN A 635 -5.62 -29.67 -38.67
N GLN A 636 -6.02 -30.92 -38.41
CA GLN A 636 -6.24 -31.91 -39.48
C GLN A 636 -7.40 -31.53 -40.42
N GLN A 637 -8.50 -30.97 -39.90
CA GLN A 637 -9.58 -30.46 -40.74
C GLN A 637 -9.16 -29.25 -41.59
N GLN A 638 -8.36 -28.33 -41.05
CA GLN A 638 -7.81 -27.21 -41.83
C GLN A 638 -6.83 -27.70 -42.91
N GLN A 639 -5.98 -28.68 -42.62
CA GLN A 639 -5.09 -29.29 -43.63
C GLN A 639 -5.88 -30.02 -44.73
N GLN A 640 -6.96 -30.73 -44.39
CA GLN A 640 -7.85 -31.34 -45.40
C GLN A 640 -8.56 -30.30 -46.27
N GLN A 641 -9.03 -29.18 -45.70
CA GLN A 641 -9.62 -28.09 -46.50
C GLN A 641 -8.60 -27.39 -47.42
N GLN A 642 -7.34 -27.23 -46.98
CA GLN A 642 -6.27 -26.72 -47.84
C GLN A 642 -5.89 -27.71 -48.95
N GLN A 643 -5.85 -29.02 -48.68
CA GLN A 643 -5.61 -30.04 -49.71
C GLN A 643 -6.76 -30.13 -50.73
N ASN A 644 -8.01 -30.04 -50.29
CA ASN A 644 -9.16 -30.00 -51.21
C ASN A 644 -9.21 -28.73 -52.09
N SER A 645 -8.54 -27.65 -51.66
CA SER A 645 -8.45 -26.40 -52.43
C SER A 645 -7.41 -26.46 -53.57
N GLN A 646 -6.65 -27.54 -53.70
CA GLN A 646 -5.61 -27.70 -54.75
C GLN A 646 -6.00 -28.66 -55.88
N GLN A 647 -7.20 -29.26 -55.87
CA GLN A 647 -7.61 -30.28 -56.86
C GLN A 647 -8.58 -29.81 -57.98
N HIS A 648 -8.86 -28.50 -58.09
CA HIS A 648 -9.63 -27.96 -59.22
C HIS A 648 -8.84 -26.92 -60.03
N PRO A 649 -8.26 -27.31 -61.19
CA PRO A 649 -7.80 -26.34 -62.19
C PRO A 649 -8.99 -25.70 -62.90
N ALA A 650 -8.84 -24.45 -63.31
CA ALA A 650 -9.91 -23.64 -63.86
C ALA A 650 -10.45 -24.14 -65.22
N SER A 651 -11.77 -24.12 -65.39
CA SER A 651 -12.44 -24.07 -66.69
C SER A 651 -13.18 -22.74 -66.83
N VAL A 652 -12.62 -21.84 -67.65
CA VAL A 652 -13.27 -20.58 -68.01
C VAL A 652 -14.35 -20.84 -69.05
N GLN A 653 -15.60 -20.50 -68.75
CA GLN A 653 -16.59 -20.14 -69.76
C GLN A 653 -17.50 -19.02 -69.25
N SER A 654 -17.71 -18.03 -70.09
CA SER A 654 -18.41 -16.78 -69.81
C SER A 654 -19.91 -16.90 -70.02
N ASN A 655 -20.72 -16.24 -69.19
CA ASN A 655 -21.68 -15.22 -69.64
C ASN A 655 -22.29 -14.45 -68.45
N ALA A 656 -22.76 -13.24 -68.71
CA ALA A 656 -23.16 -12.24 -67.72
C ALA A 656 -24.67 -12.25 -67.42
N ASN A 657 -25.07 -11.82 -66.21
CA ASN A 657 -25.96 -10.66 -66.02
C ASN A 657 -26.16 -10.25 -64.54
N ASP A 658 -26.39 -8.94 -64.37
CA ASP A 658 -27.19 -8.23 -63.35
C ASP A 658 -26.99 -8.39 -61.81
N SER A 659 -26.48 -7.29 -61.24
CA SER A 659 -27.21 -6.34 -60.37
C SER A 659 -27.70 -6.68 -58.94
N GLN A 660 -27.14 -5.88 -58.01
CA GLN A 660 -27.75 -5.24 -56.83
C GLN A 660 -28.00 -5.96 -55.49
N GLU A 661 -27.95 -5.09 -54.47
CA GLU A 661 -28.26 -5.23 -53.04
C GLU A 661 -29.58 -5.96 -52.72
N GLY A 662 -29.67 -6.60 -51.55
CA GLY A 662 -30.97 -7.01 -51.02
C GLY A 662 -30.95 -7.95 -49.81
N SER A 663 -31.15 -7.39 -48.63
CA SER A 663 -31.42 -8.05 -47.35
C SER A 663 -32.46 -9.19 -47.42
N THR A 664 -32.22 -10.30 -46.71
CA THR A 664 -33.26 -11.27 -46.29
C THR A 664 -33.10 -11.68 -44.82
N PRO A 665 -34.19 -12.07 -44.12
CA PRO A 665 -34.29 -11.85 -42.66
C PRO A 665 -33.69 -12.96 -41.79
N ALA A 666 -33.39 -12.60 -40.53
CA ALA A 666 -33.15 -13.57 -39.47
C ALA A 666 -34.43 -14.38 -39.17
N ALA A 667 -34.26 -15.69 -38.97
CA ALA A 667 -35.36 -16.60 -38.60
C ALA A 667 -35.88 -16.34 -37.17
N PRO A 668 -37.12 -16.74 -36.83
CA PRO A 668 -37.70 -16.46 -35.51
C PRO A 668 -36.99 -17.23 -34.40
N ALA A 669 -36.77 -16.57 -33.25
CA ALA A 669 -36.27 -17.23 -32.05
C ALA A 669 -37.38 -18.05 -31.37
N GLU A 670 -37.12 -19.33 -31.08
CA GLU A 670 -38.02 -20.12 -30.23
C GLU A 670 -37.95 -19.68 -28.75
N PRO A 671 -39.09 -19.66 -28.04
CA PRO A 671 -39.11 -19.21 -26.65
C PRO A 671 -38.84 -20.36 -25.66
N GLY A 672 -37.70 -20.28 -24.95
CA GLY A 672 -37.58 -20.81 -23.60
C GLY A 672 -36.57 -21.92 -23.34
N THR A 673 -35.30 -21.56 -23.16
CA THR A 673 -34.36 -22.38 -22.35
C THR A 673 -33.33 -21.54 -21.58
N LEU A 674 -33.79 -20.60 -20.74
CA LEU A 674 -32.94 -20.00 -19.71
C LEU A 674 -32.64 -21.01 -18.59
N LYS A 675 -31.75 -21.96 -18.88
CA LYS A 675 -30.99 -22.69 -17.85
C LYS A 675 -29.66 -22.00 -17.69
N THR A 676 -29.52 -21.19 -16.63
CA THR A 676 -28.23 -20.72 -16.11
C THR A 676 -27.45 -21.93 -15.58
N SER A 677 -26.78 -22.64 -16.49
CA SER A 677 -25.81 -23.66 -16.09
C SER A 677 -24.64 -22.94 -15.43
N LEU A 678 -24.47 -23.18 -14.13
CA LEU A 678 -23.30 -22.74 -13.39
C LEU A 678 -22.06 -23.39 -14.01
N GLU A 679 -21.07 -22.58 -14.38
CA GLU A 679 -19.74 -23.10 -14.72
C GLU A 679 -19.20 -23.94 -13.57
N ALA A 680 -18.44 -25.00 -13.89
CA ALA A 680 -18.00 -25.98 -12.91
C ALA A 680 -17.07 -25.35 -11.86
N THR A 681 -17.57 -25.22 -10.62
CA THR A 681 -16.86 -24.62 -9.49
C THR A 681 -15.54 -25.36 -9.17
N PRO A 682 -14.41 -24.66 -8.97
CA PRO A 682 -13.16 -25.31 -8.55
C PRO A 682 -13.31 -25.91 -7.14
N ALA A 683 -12.72 -27.09 -6.94
CA ALA A 683 -12.75 -27.80 -5.66
C ALA A 683 -11.81 -27.16 -4.62
N LEU A 684 -12.10 -27.40 -3.34
CA LEU A 684 -11.37 -26.86 -2.17
C LEU A 684 -9.85 -27.17 -2.17
N THR A 685 -9.43 -28.22 -2.88
CA THR A 685 -8.01 -28.53 -3.13
C THR A 685 -7.27 -27.36 -3.77
N ASN A 686 -7.89 -26.71 -4.76
CA ASN A 686 -7.27 -25.65 -5.55
C ASN A 686 -7.08 -24.35 -4.73
N MET A 687 -7.78 -24.21 -3.60
CA MET A 687 -7.74 -23.04 -2.72
C MET A 687 -6.56 -23.06 -1.72
N THR A 688 -5.82 -24.18 -1.61
CA THR A 688 -4.88 -24.42 -0.50
C THR A 688 -3.58 -25.16 -0.87
N GLU A 689 -3.32 -25.39 -2.15
CA GLU A 689 -2.29 -26.35 -2.60
C GLU A 689 -0.85 -25.79 -2.54
N ARG A 690 -0.20 -25.82 -1.36
CA ARG A 690 1.25 -25.51 -1.20
C ARG A 690 2.08 -26.23 -2.28
N SER A 691 2.54 -25.48 -3.27
CA SER A 691 3.58 -25.94 -4.20
C SER A 691 4.95 -25.84 -3.50
N PRO A 692 5.78 -26.90 -3.54
CA PRO A 692 7.18 -26.76 -3.18
C PRO A 692 7.89 -25.87 -4.21
N ALA A 693 8.93 -25.16 -3.76
CA ALA A 693 9.72 -24.26 -4.60
C ALA A 693 10.52 -25.02 -5.67
N ASP A 694 10.90 -24.29 -6.72
CA ASP A 694 11.78 -24.77 -7.79
C ASP A 694 13.09 -25.34 -7.25
N ALA A 695 13.41 -26.56 -7.71
CA ALA A 695 14.79 -27.01 -7.84
C ALA A 695 15.07 -27.08 -9.34
N GLY A 696 15.84 -26.11 -9.84
CA GLY A 696 16.24 -26.03 -11.24
C GLY A 696 17.00 -27.28 -11.68
N ALA A 697 16.87 -27.63 -12.96
CA ALA A 697 17.59 -28.74 -13.55
C ALA A 697 19.05 -28.38 -13.83
N ASP A 698 19.95 -29.32 -13.58
CA ASP A 698 21.22 -29.45 -14.29
C ASP A 698 21.36 -30.91 -14.76
N ALA A 699 21.94 -31.10 -15.94
CA ALA A 699 22.02 -32.38 -16.61
C ALA A 699 23.47 -32.82 -16.88
N ASP A 700 23.64 -34.14 -17.00
CA ASP A 700 24.78 -34.87 -17.58
C ASP A 700 26.20 -34.72 -16.96
N ALA A 701 26.68 -35.80 -16.33
CA ALA A 701 27.77 -36.61 -16.91
C ALA A 701 28.04 -37.94 -16.15
N ASN A 702 27.64 -39.04 -16.80
CA ASN A 702 28.26 -40.38 -16.85
C ASN A 702 29.39 -40.82 -15.87
N SER A 703 29.19 -42.00 -15.26
CA SER A 703 30.13 -43.16 -15.15
C SER A 703 30.44 -43.70 -13.73
N GLY A 704 30.67 -45.02 -13.65
CA GLY A 704 31.33 -45.69 -12.50
C GLY A 704 30.43 -46.59 -11.64
N ALA A 705 30.53 -47.91 -11.85
CA ALA A 705 29.88 -48.91 -11.00
C ALA A 705 30.83 -49.44 -9.90
N ALA A 706 30.30 -49.74 -8.71
CA ALA A 706 30.75 -50.85 -7.85
C ALA A 706 29.74 -51.11 -6.72
N ALA A 707 29.61 -52.37 -6.31
CA ALA A 707 28.84 -52.79 -5.14
C ALA A 707 29.78 -53.06 -3.94
N VAL A 708 29.21 -53.31 -2.76
CA VAL A 708 29.45 -54.47 -1.86
C VAL A 708 29.17 -54.13 -0.38
N ASP A 709 28.42 -55.04 0.27
CA ASP A 709 28.23 -55.38 1.70
C ASP A 709 28.52 -54.42 2.88
N GLY A 710 27.76 -54.64 3.97
CA GLY A 710 28.45 -54.92 5.24
C GLY A 710 27.78 -54.50 6.56
N SER A 711 26.90 -55.36 7.08
CA SER A 711 26.86 -55.80 8.51
C SER A 711 26.73 -54.80 9.69
N THR A 712 25.69 -55.07 10.50
CA THR A 712 25.49 -54.73 11.93
C THR A 712 26.38 -55.60 12.87
N PRO A 713 26.20 -55.62 14.21
CA PRO A 713 26.03 -54.56 15.25
C PRO A 713 26.99 -54.76 16.47
N THR A 714 26.80 -53.99 17.57
CA THR A 714 27.06 -54.25 19.03
C THR A 714 27.64 -52.99 19.73
N ALA A 715 27.58 -52.75 21.06
CA ALA A 715 26.66 -53.12 22.17
C ALA A 715 27.11 -52.33 23.46
N SER A 716 26.34 -52.42 24.57
CA SER A 716 26.74 -52.08 25.98
C SER A 716 27.07 -50.59 26.32
N SER A 717 26.92 -50.08 27.56
CA SER A 717 26.38 -50.63 28.83
C SER A 717 26.11 -49.53 29.90
N ASP A 718 25.05 -49.74 30.70
CA ASP A 718 24.84 -49.55 32.16
C ASP A 718 25.62 -48.56 33.07
N GLY A 719 24.90 -48.11 34.12
CA GLY A 719 25.45 -47.76 35.46
C GLY A 719 25.27 -46.29 35.89
N ALA A 720 24.22 -45.84 36.57
CA ALA A 720 23.69 -46.14 37.91
C ALA A 720 24.53 -45.63 39.11
N ILE A 721 23.91 -44.84 40.00
CA ILE A 721 24.02 -44.84 41.49
C ILE A 721 23.08 -43.76 42.07
N ALA A 722 22.53 -44.01 43.27
CA ALA A 722 21.62 -43.10 43.98
C ALA A 722 22.17 -42.74 45.37
N THR A 723 21.65 -41.66 46.01
CA THR A 723 21.58 -41.57 47.48
C THR A 723 20.55 -40.52 47.95
N THR A 724 20.11 -40.67 49.20
CA THR A 724 18.97 -40.01 49.85
C THR A 724 19.39 -39.10 50.99
N SER A 725 18.62 -38.04 51.31
CA SER A 725 18.43 -37.56 52.70
C SER A 725 17.29 -36.53 52.82
N ALA A 726 16.69 -36.42 54.02
CA ALA A 726 15.56 -35.53 54.33
C ALA A 726 15.65 -34.97 55.76
N THR A 727 15.15 -33.75 56.00
CA THR A 727 14.82 -33.21 57.35
C THR A 727 13.85 -32.01 57.27
N VAL A 728 13.23 -31.64 58.42
CA VAL A 728 11.95 -30.88 58.51
C VAL A 728 12.06 -29.69 59.55
N PRO A 729 10.99 -28.99 60.06
CA PRO A 729 10.59 -27.60 59.72
C PRO A 729 10.60 -26.53 60.86
N LYS A 730 10.23 -25.26 60.52
CA LYS A 730 9.66 -24.14 61.36
C LYS A 730 9.51 -22.85 60.49
N THR A 731 8.64 -21.83 60.66
CA THR A 731 7.35 -21.59 61.39
C THR A 731 6.61 -20.35 60.78
N LYS A 732 5.49 -19.84 61.35
CA LYS A 732 4.79 -18.57 60.97
C LYS A 732 4.77 -17.53 62.14
N PRO A 733 4.52 -16.22 61.91
CA PRO A 733 3.17 -15.58 61.93
C PRO A 733 2.90 -14.63 60.73
N VAL A 734 1.70 -14.46 60.12
CA VAL A 734 0.45 -13.74 60.56
C VAL A 734 0.69 -12.21 60.74
N GLN A 735 0.02 -11.22 60.10
CA GLN A 735 -1.26 -11.11 59.36
C GLN A 735 -1.32 -9.82 58.49
N GLN A 736 -1.99 -9.79 57.33
CA GLN A 736 -2.87 -8.71 56.79
C GLN A 736 -3.26 -8.98 55.31
N ALA A 737 -4.40 -8.46 54.85
CA ALA A 737 -5.04 -8.83 53.58
C ALA A 737 -5.14 -7.67 52.57
N PRO A 738 -4.87 -7.90 51.26
CA PRO A 738 -5.23 -6.99 50.17
C PRO A 738 -6.56 -7.35 49.47
N PRO A 739 -7.14 -6.45 48.64
CA PRO A 739 -8.44 -6.62 47.95
C PRO A 739 -8.39 -7.63 46.77
N PRO A 740 -9.55 -8.06 46.22
CA PRO A 740 -9.62 -9.12 45.21
C PRO A 740 -8.99 -8.73 43.86
N PRO A 741 -8.45 -9.70 43.09
CA PRO A 741 -7.86 -9.45 41.78
C PRO A 741 -8.92 -9.11 40.73
N ALA A 742 -8.61 -8.14 39.88
CA ALA A 742 -9.41 -7.83 38.71
C ALA A 742 -9.41 -8.99 37.70
N THR A 743 -10.54 -9.18 37.02
CA THR A 743 -10.71 -10.15 35.94
C THR A 743 -9.78 -9.86 34.76
N PRO A 744 -8.99 -10.83 34.26
CA PRO A 744 -8.19 -10.63 33.06
C PRO A 744 -9.09 -10.63 31.81
N THR A 745 -9.13 -9.50 31.12
CA THR A 745 -9.67 -9.37 29.76
C THR A 745 -8.76 -10.14 28.79
N PRO A 746 -9.27 -10.92 27.82
CA PRO A 746 -8.43 -11.70 26.92
C PRO A 746 -7.78 -10.80 25.85
N SER A 747 -6.55 -10.36 26.12
CA SER A 747 -5.66 -9.79 25.11
C SER A 747 -5.24 -10.87 24.11
N VAL A 748 -5.46 -10.64 22.81
CA VAL A 748 -5.02 -11.57 21.76
C VAL A 748 -3.55 -11.29 21.42
N THR A 749 -2.64 -11.92 22.18
CA THR A 749 -1.21 -11.86 21.90
C THR A 749 -0.85 -12.83 20.77
N SER A 750 -0.24 -12.34 19.71
CA SER A 750 0.30 -13.15 18.61
C SER A 750 1.53 -13.94 19.08
N THR A 751 1.38 -15.25 19.29
CA THR A 751 2.49 -16.16 19.58
C THR A 751 3.24 -16.56 18.31
N ALA A 752 4.28 -15.79 17.98
CA ALA A 752 5.30 -16.19 17.01
C ALA A 752 6.40 -17.03 17.68
N SER A 753 7.04 -17.90 16.89
CA SER A 753 8.20 -18.75 17.24
C SER A 753 8.05 -19.72 18.42
N SER A 754 7.62 -20.95 18.11
CA SER A 754 8.27 -22.15 18.66
C SER A 754 8.76 -23.03 17.50
N SER A 755 9.79 -23.84 17.77
CA SER A 755 10.54 -24.60 16.77
C SER A 755 9.72 -25.68 16.06
N THR A 756 10.21 -26.12 14.89
CA THR A 756 9.56 -27.02 13.94
C THR A 756 9.45 -28.48 14.41
N VAL A 757 8.69 -28.71 15.49
CA VAL A 757 7.94 -29.96 15.64
C VAL A 757 6.75 -29.90 14.69
N GLY A 758 6.59 -30.89 13.81
CA GLY A 758 5.49 -30.91 12.84
C GLY A 758 4.13 -30.85 13.54
N TRP A 759 3.32 -29.83 13.24
CA TRP A 759 1.97 -29.68 13.78
C TRP A 759 1.09 -30.88 13.43
N VAL A 760 0.44 -31.45 14.45
CA VAL A 760 -0.58 -32.50 14.30
C VAL A 760 -1.75 -32.17 15.22
N ALA A 761 -2.98 -32.18 14.68
CA ALA A 761 -4.20 -31.97 15.45
C ALA A 761 -4.44 -33.12 16.44
N THR A 762 -4.66 -32.80 17.73
CA THR A 762 -4.97 -33.78 18.78
C THR A 762 -6.45 -33.73 19.20
N PRO A 763 -7.00 -34.83 19.75
CA PRO A 763 -8.35 -34.85 20.34
C PRO A 763 -8.61 -33.74 21.37
N ASP A 764 -7.63 -33.48 22.24
CA ASP A 764 -7.72 -32.45 23.27
C ASP A 764 -7.75 -31.05 22.66
N TRP A 765 -6.91 -30.80 21.65
CA TRP A 765 -6.92 -29.54 20.92
C TRP A 765 -8.28 -29.31 20.23
N VAL A 766 -8.83 -30.29 19.50
CA VAL A 766 -10.17 -30.17 18.88
C VAL A 766 -11.24 -29.88 19.95
N SER A 767 -11.19 -30.60 21.07
CA SER A 767 -12.16 -30.45 22.17
C SER A 767 -12.08 -29.07 22.85
N SER A 768 -10.89 -28.48 22.90
CA SER A 768 -10.62 -27.18 23.53
C SER A 768 -11.34 -25.99 22.88
N TRP A 769 -11.69 -26.09 21.59
CA TRP A 769 -12.40 -25.06 20.82
C TRP A 769 -13.75 -25.51 20.27
N LYS A 770 -13.96 -26.78 19.94
CA LYS A 770 -15.24 -27.29 19.40
C LYS A 770 -16.43 -26.95 20.31
N SER A 771 -16.25 -27.11 21.62
CA SER A 771 -17.25 -26.81 22.64
C SER A 771 -17.63 -25.32 22.75
N LYS A 772 -16.79 -24.42 22.21
CA LYS A 772 -16.96 -22.96 22.24
C LYS A 772 -17.57 -22.38 20.95
N LEU A 773 -17.77 -23.20 19.91
CA LEU A 773 -18.36 -22.75 18.64
C LEU A 773 -19.74 -22.11 18.88
N PRO A 774 -19.98 -20.87 18.43
CA PRO A 774 -21.21 -20.14 18.75
C PRO A 774 -22.39 -20.58 17.86
N LEU A 775 -22.77 -21.86 17.93
CA LEU A 775 -23.81 -22.47 17.10
C LEU A 775 -25.23 -22.27 17.64
N GLN A 776 -25.39 -21.87 18.91
CA GLN A 776 -26.68 -21.88 19.62
C GLN A 776 -27.79 -21.09 18.90
N THR A 777 -27.50 -19.87 18.44
CA THR A 777 -28.49 -19.01 17.75
C THR A 777 -28.91 -19.60 16.41
N ILE A 778 -27.96 -20.06 15.58
CA ILE A 778 -28.24 -20.68 14.27
C ILE A 778 -29.00 -22.00 14.44
N MET A 779 -28.62 -22.82 15.41
CA MET A 779 -29.33 -24.07 15.70
C MET A 779 -30.76 -23.81 16.18
N ARG A 780 -30.98 -22.76 16.99
CA ARG A 780 -32.32 -22.35 17.43
C ARG A 780 -33.17 -21.81 16.28
N LEU A 781 -32.59 -20.99 15.40
CA LEU A 781 -33.19 -20.53 14.14
C LEU A 781 -33.69 -21.71 13.31
N LEU A 782 -32.82 -22.70 13.06
CA LEU A 782 -33.13 -23.89 12.27
C LEU A 782 -34.25 -24.74 12.90
N GLN A 783 -34.20 -24.97 14.22
CA GLN A 783 -35.26 -25.70 14.95
C GLN A 783 -36.66 -25.08 14.79
N VAL A 784 -36.73 -23.74 14.73
CA VAL A 784 -38.00 -23.01 14.63
C VAL A 784 -38.48 -22.91 13.18
N LEU A 785 -37.60 -22.50 12.25
CA LEU A 785 -38.00 -22.16 10.89
C LEU A 785 -38.05 -23.36 9.94
N VAL A 786 -37.20 -24.38 10.09
CA VAL A 786 -37.20 -25.53 9.17
C VAL A 786 -38.56 -26.23 9.13
N PRO A 787 -39.20 -26.59 10.27
CA PRO A 787 -40.51 -27.24 10.24
C PRO A 787 -41.63 -26.33 9.69
N GLN A 788 -41.52 -25.01 9.89
CA GLN A 788 -42.49 -24.06 9.37
C GLN A 788 -42.38 -23.90 7.84
N VAL A 789 -41.15 -23.81 7.32
CA VAL A 789 -40.89 -23.74 5.88
C VAL A 789 -41.27 -25.05 5.20
N GLU A 790 -40.93 -26.20 5.77
CA GLU A 790 -41.32 -27.51 5.23
C GLU A 790 -42.85 -27.67 5.23
N LYS A 791 -43.53 -27.29 6.31
CA LYS A 791 -44.99 -27.30 6.37
C LYS A 791 -45.64 -26.40 5.32
N ILE A 792 -45.22 -25.14 5.18
CA ILE A 792 -45.86 -24.23 4.20
C ILE A 792 -45.59 -24.66 2.75
N CYS A 793 -44.44 -25.28 2.46
CA CYS A 793 -44.17 -25.88 1.15
C CYS A 793 -45.13 -27.05 0.85
N ILE A 794 -45.43 -27.90 1.84
CA ILE A 794 -46.40 -29.00 1.72
C ILE A 794 -47.83 -28.45 1.60
N ASP A 795 -48.27 -27.62 2.55
CA ASP A 795 -49.65 -27.14 2.68
C ASP A 795 -50.12 -26.31 1.48
N LYS A 796 -49.20 -25.60 0.81
CA LYS A 796 -49.50 -24.74 -0.36
C LYS A 796 -48.90 -25.25 -1.68
N GLY A 797 -48.18 -26.37 -1.67
CA GLY A 797 -47.49 -26.89 -2.86
C GLY A 797 -46.41 -25.95 -3.43
N LEU A 798 -45.76 -25.15 -2.58
CA LEU A 798 -44.79 -24.14 -3.03
C LEU A 798 -43.54 -24.81 -3.60
N THR A 799 -43.17 -24.43 -4.82
CA THR A 799 -41.91 -24.82 -5.48
C THR A 799 -41.02 -23.64 -5.87
N ASP A 800 -41.47 -22.40 -5.63
CA ASP A 800 -40.75 -21.16 -5.95
C ASP A 800 -40.03 -20.61 -4.70
N ASP A 801 -38.70 -20.43 -4.81
CA ASP A 801 -37.85 -19.76 -3.83
C ASP A 801 -38.43 -18.38 -3.41
N SER A 802 -39.08 -17.67 -4.34
CA SER A 802 -39.65 -16.34 -4.13
C SER A 802 -40.79 -16.32 -3.09
N GLU A 803 -41.58 -17.39 -3.00
CA GLU A 803 -42.71 -17.47 -2.06
C GLU A 803 -42.22 -17.82 -0.65
N ILE A 804 -41.17 -18.64 -0.55
CA ILE A 804 -40.48 -18.92 0.72
C ILE A 804 -39.80 -17.65 1.25
N LEU A 805 -39.15 -16.87 0.38
CA LEU A 805 -38.57 -15.57 0.76
C LEU A 805 -39.62 -14.58 1.26
N LYS A 806 -40.78 -14.48 0.59
CA LYS A 806 -41.90 -13.66 1.08
C LYS A 806 -42.39 -14.13 2.45
N PHE A 807 -42.50 -15.43 2.69
CA PHE A 807 -42.86 -15.96 4.02
C PHE A 807 -41.83 -15.54 5.08
N LEU A 808 -40.53 -15.70 4.81
CA LEU A 808 -39.45 -15.33 5.73
C LEU A 808 -39.41 -13.82 6.03
N GLN A 809 -39.74 -12.95 5.06
CA GLN A 809 -39.82 -11.49 5.24
C GLN A 809 -40.94 -11.03 6.17
N HIS A 810 -42.02 -11.81 6.31
CA HIS A 810 -43.14 -11.51 7.22
C HIS A 810 -43.06 -12.30 8.53
N GLY A 811 -42.07 -13.19 8.67
CA GLY A 811 -41.81 -13.94 9.90
C GLY A 811 -41.19 -13.08 10.98
N THR A 812 -41.34 -13.48 12.24
CA THR A 812 -40.64 -12.85 13.38
C THR A 812 -40.04 -13.92 14.29
N LEU A 813 -38.90 -13.59 14.89
CA LEU A 813 -38.18 -14.45 15.84
C LEU A 813 -38.06 -13.85 17.25
N VAL A 814 -38.78 -12.74 17.50
CA VAL A 814 -38.81 -12.07 18.81
C VAL A 814 -39.27 -13.07 19.88
N GLY A 815 -38.46 -13.23 20.93
CA GLY A 815 -38.70 -14.17 22.03
C GLY A 815 -38.39 -15.65 21.72
N LEU A 816 -37.98 -16.00 20.49
CA LEU A 816 -37.66 -17.39 20.10
C LEU A 816 -36.16 -17.70 20.07
N LEU A 817 -35.33 -16.68 19.85
CA LEU A 817 -33.86 -16.75 19.86
C LEU A 817 -33.29 -16.54 21.28
N PRO A 818 -32.03 -16.97 21.53
CA PRO A 818 -31.30 -16.59 22.75
C PRO A 818 -31.15 -15.06 22.88
N VAL A 819 -30.85 -14.59 24.10
CA VAL A 819 -30.50 -13.18 24.35
C VAL A 819 -29.35 -12.76 23.41
N PRO A 820 -29.43 -11.61 22.72
CA PRO A 820 -28.36 -11.14 21.84
C PRO A 820 -27.03 -11.00 22.59
N HIS A 821 -25.94 -11.47 21.97
CA HIS A 821 -24.61 -11.28 22.52
C HIS A 821 -24.12 -9.85 22.24
N PRO A 822 -23.33 -9.21 23.12
CA PRO A 822 -22.80 -7.88 22.84
C PRO A 822 -22.10 -7.80 21.49
N ILE A 823 -22.24 -6.66 20.80
CA ILE A 823 -21.52 -6.39 19.56
C ILE A 823 -20.03 -6.17 19.90
N LEU A 824 -19.16 -7.02 19.35
CA LEU A 824 -17.71 -6.94 19.53
C LEU A 824 -17.07 -6.34 18.26
N ILE A 825 -16.62 -5.09 18.34
CA ILE A 825 -15.90 -4.41 17.26
C ILE A 825 -14.39 -4.54 17.49
N ARG A 826 -13.70 -5.15 16.54
CA ARG A 826 -12.25 -5.37 16.54
C ARG A 826 -11.58 -4.25 15.75
N LYS A 827 -11.08 -3.23 16.45
CA LYS A 827 -10.34 -2.12 15.83
C LYS A 827 -8.91 -2.54 15.46
N TYR A 828 -8.36 -1.93 14.41
CA TYR A 828 -6.94 -2.05 14.10
C TYR A 828 -6.08 -1.58 15.29
N GLN A 829 -4.98 -2.29 15.55
CA GLN A 829 -3.98 -1.92 16.54
C GLN A 829 -2.61 -1.91 15.87
N ALA A 830 -1.97 -0.74 15.86
CA ALA A 830 -0.60 -0.61 15.38
C ALA A 830 0.36 -1.41 16.25
N ASN A 831 1.35 -2.03 15.60
CA ASN A 831 2.42 -2.79 16.25
C ASN A 831 3.73 -2.62 15.44
N ALA A 832 4.88 -2.84 16.09
CA ALA A 832 6.18 -2.64 15.45
C ALA A 832 6.34 -3.43 14.14
N GLY A 833 5.82 -4.66 14.08
CA GLY A 833 5.84 -5.47 12.84
C GLY A 833 5.08 -4.82 11.69
N THR A 834 3.90 -4.26 11.94
CA THR A 834 3.18 -3.47 10.93
C THR A 834 3.95 -2.21 10.54
N THR A 835 4.54 -1.46 11.49
CA THR A 835 5.30 -0.23 11.18
C THR A 835 6.51 -0.51 10.28
N ILE A 836 7.31 -1.54 10.61
CA ILE A 836 8.44 -1.99 9.78
C ILE A 836 7.95 -2.40 8.39
N TRP A 837 6.86 -3.17 8.31
CA TRP A 837 6.25 -3.56 7.04
C TRP A 837 5.80 -2.36 6.20
N PHE A 838 5.15 -1.36 6.81
CA PHE A 838 4.73 -0.13 6.13
C PHE A 838 5.93 0.65 5.57
N ARG A 839 6.99 0.85 6.36
CA ARG A 839 8.23 1.54 5.94
C ARG A 839 8.91 0.80 4.78
N THR A 840 9.02 -0.52 4.88
CA THR A 840 9.62 -1.38 3.84
C THR A 840 8.78 -1.37 2.55
N TYR A 841 7.45 -1.50 2.66
CA TYR A 841 6.54 -1.46 1.52
C TYR A 841 6.55 -0.10 0.81
N MET A 842 6.54 1.00 1.57
CA MET A 842 6.60 2.36 1.04
C MET A 842 7.86 2.58 0.20
N TRP A 843 9.04 2.27 0.75
CA TRP A 843 10.29 2.40 0.00
C TRP A 843 10.37 1.42 -1.19
N GLY A 844 9.82 0.21 -1.06
CA GLY A 844 9.72 -0.73 -2.18
C GLY A 844 8.86 -0.21 -3.34
N VAL A 845 7.74 0.47 -3.05
CA VAL A 845 6.91 1.13 -4.07
C VAL A 845 7.68 2.29 -4.72
N ILE A 846 8.29 3.17 -3.91
CA ILE A 846 9.07 4.32 -4.39
C ILE A 846 10.22 3.87 -5.31
N TYR A 847 10.94 2.80 -4.93
CA TYR A 847 11.99 2.18 -5.73
C TYR A 847 11.48 1.72 -7.10
N LEU A 848 10.40 0.94 -7.12
CA LEU A 848 9.81 0.40 -8.36
C LEU A 848 9.21 1.47 -9.28
N ARG A 849 8.91 2.68 -8.77
CA ARG A 849 8.39 3.81 -9.56
C ARG A 849 9.50 4.67 -10.18
N ASN A 850 10.67 4.78 -9.56
CA ASN A 850 11.76 5.64 -10.02
C ASN A 850 12.75 4.89 -10.93
N VAL A 851 12.23 4.42 -12.07
CA VAL A 851 13.02 3.75 -13.13
C VAL A 851 13.48 4.71 -14.25
N ASP A 852 12.97 5.94 -14.28
CA ASP A 852 13.33 6.99 -15.26
C ASP A 852 13.59 8.36 -14.56
N PRO A 853 14.86 8.76 -14.37
CA PRO A 853 16.06 7.92 -14.47
C PRO A 853 16.07 6.83 -13.37
N PRO A 854 16.84 5.75 -13.54
CA PRO A 854 16.89 4.63 -12.59
C PRO A 854 17.77 4.96 -11.38
N ILE A 855 17.29 5.84 -10.47
CA ILE A 855 18.08 6.44 -9.38
C ILE A 855 18.78 5.38 -8.50
N TRP A 856 18.04 4.36 -8.06
CA TRP A 856 18.52 3.35 -7.11
C TRP A 856 18.80 1.98 -7.76
N TYR A 857 18.68 1.86 -9.08
CA TYR A 857 18.94 0.60 -9.77
C TYR A 857 20.43 0.27 -9.73
N ASP A 858 20.76 -1.02 -9.59
CA ASP A 858 22.13 -1.50 -9.39
C ASP A 858 22.86 -0.92 -8.15
N THR A 859 22.12 -0.51 -7.10
CA THR A 859 22.68 -0.13 -5.79
C THR A 859 22.40 -1.18 -4.70
N ASP A 860 23.25 -1.20 -3.67
CA ASP A 860 23.23 -2.20 -2.58
C ASP A 860 22.21 -1.87 -1.47
N VAL A 861 20.93 -1.85 -1.85
CA VAL A 861 19.78 -1.69 -0.95
C VAL A 861 19.74 -2.82 0.09
N ARG A 862 19.55 -2.47 1.37
CA ARG A 862 19.55 -3.40 2.53
C ARG A 862 18.21 -3.52 3.24
N LEU A 863 17.27 -2.59 3.00
CA LEU A 863 15.96 -2.58 3.63
C LEU A 863 15.04 -3.71 3.16
N PHE A 864 15.19 -4.16 1.91
CA PHE A 864 14.45 -5.25 1.29
C PHE A 864 15.28 -5.98 0.21
N GLU A 865 14.99 -7.26 -0.01
CA GLU A 865 15.65 -8.07 -1.05
C GLU A 865 15.13 -7.71 -2.45
N ILE A 866 16.06 -7.50 -3.39
CA ILE A 866 15.75 -7.29 -4.81
C ILE A 866 16.00 -8.60 -5.56
N GLN A 867 14.92 -9.31 -5.90
CA GLN A 867 14.99 -10.49 -6.77
C GLN A 867 15.10 -10.02 -8.23
N ARG A 868 16.29 -10.18 -8.82
CA ARG A 868 16.52 -9.98 -10.26
C ARG A 868 15.90 -11.17 -11.00
N VAL A 869 14.94 -10.89 -11.88
CA VAL A 869 14.22 -11.87 -12.74
C VAL A 869 14.84 -11.89 -14.12
#